data_AF-A0AA36JPH7-F1
#
_entry.id   AF-A0AA36JPH7-F1
#
_cell.length_a   1.000
_cell.length_b   1.000
_cell.length_c   1.000
_cell.angle_alpha   90.00
_cell.angle_beta   90.00
_cell.angle_gamma   90.00
#
_symmetry.space_group_name_H-M   'P 1'
#
loop_
_entity.id
_entity.type
_entity.pdbx_description
1 polymer ?
#
loop_
_entity_poly.entity_id
_entity_poly.type
_entity_poly.pdbx_seq_one_letter_code
_entity_poly.pdbx_strand_id
1 'polypeptide(L)'
;MATSEEQMKELCKRIAEGIPELEKRFTAVEAKCDSSARSIKEELLERMAALEAKVEAGAGASGGTPAGAAPGHEEVHKRLEAMESATKSEREELAKKLDNNKKELQQLVSSLEAKVEAGPGEDLKKGAEAQIMKKVATRLQDFESQLTSQLSSVATDFDKKLSHVQRGTSTAKPMDGAGAGGGDAGLDTMAEDLDQLKFDVGELKDMMTNSKGEVNHIRRIVLACERDMEDFTAAMDAVNVDLDEMRARVDATHSIITSRQRVEATMTAEISTMRLDIGDIQEALKNHDSWMEDVSNTLQQMQEKEDNTTEDLINLKNEFTAKLDTKVDNVAWKEANDDLDAAVKTVRDMVSSLRLDVDARRRKVDEILATIRHDITSVETNLEESKAKLASDTDHAINALNGRIDFTNKDLSATQESLHTTQNSLSDCFNEVAVVRSDLERSLADTEARVKNDIRQKQQETMEKMGDVEQQSELRAAEASRRLGALDLRMSGVQGGLGEQKRDILKLREEVNGLTVKSASHEVDIQKVGDACKKLDKQRNLDSQNMKAQLDGIHDVLDTKVNEKPFEDVKHCVSSLTKGVVKFAQVVGVFPGPRFDDAEGADAGEADVELLGWEESAETLAFRVDKAWRQRCSQRFRNILDMIAKKADHSVLRLLQISQQHIESQLERVKHERELWKEVVERRQQQPLQLALSMKEPLPPASLPEGSQTARGPFRG
;
A
#
# COMPACT_ATOMS: atom_id res chain seq x y z
N MET A 1 26.48 91.83 -33.17
CA MET A 1 26.26 90.53 -33.83
C MET A 1 27.58 89.85 -34.16
N ALA A 2 28.46 90.42 -35.00
CA ALA A 2 29.74 89.81 -35.41
C ALA A 2 30.54 89.11 -34.29
N THR A 3 30.70 89.74 -33.12
CA THR A 3 31.40 89.15 -31.96
C THR A 3 30.81 87.83 -31.45
N SER A 4 29.49 87.63 -31.56
CA SER A 4 28.81 86.40 -31.14
C SER A 4 29.06 85.26 -32.13
N GLU A 5 29.08 85.56 -33.43
CA GLU A 5 29.35 84.58 -34.48
C GLU A 5 30.80 84.06 -34.41
N GLU A 6 31.75 84.95 -34.12
CA GLU A 6 33.17 84.62 -33.99
C GLU A 6 33.47 83.84 -32.70
N GLN A 7 32.80 84.19 -31.58
CA GLN A 7 32.81 83.37 -30.36
C GLN A 7 32.21 81.98 -30.60
N MET A 8 31.11 81.88 -31.35
CA MET A 8 30.48 80.60 -31.68
C MET A 8 31.40 79.73 -32.57
N LYS A 9 32.11 80.32 -33.53
CA LYS A 9 33.10 79.60 -34.37
C LYS A 9 34.27 79.06 -33.55
N GLU A 10 34.84 79.84 -32.63
CA GLU A 10 35.90 79.37 -31.73
C GLU A 10 35.42 78.28 -30.76
N LEU A 11 34.17 78.36 -30.28
CA LEU A 11 33.58 77.35 -29.40
C LEU A 11 33.32 76.04 -30.18
N CYS A 12 32.74 76.12 -31.38
CA CYS A 12 32.59 74.98 -32.29
C CYS A 12 33.94 74.36 -32.67
N LYS A 13 34.99 75.17 -32.89
CA LYS A 13 36.35 74.70 -33.16
C LYS A 13 36.91 73.90 -31.98
N ARG A 14 36.79 74.40 -30.75
CA ARG A 14 37.24 73.68 -29.55
C ARG A 14 36.47 72.38 -29.29
N ILE A 15 35.20 72.32 -29.66
CA ILE A 15 34.42 71.07 -29.65
C ILE A 15 34.97 70.10 -30.72
N ALA A 16 35.21 70.57 -31.94
CA ALA A 16 35.76 69.76 -33.04
C ALA A 16 37.19 69.26 -32.76
N GLU A 17 38.02 70.04 -32.06
CA GLU A 17 39.36 69.63 -31.59
C GLU A 17 39.30 68.67 -30.38
N GLY A 18 38.24 68.76 -29.56
CA GLY A 18 38.04 67.91 -28.38
C GLY A 18 37.47 66.52 -28.67
N ILE A 19 36.65 66.37 -29.71
CA ILE A 19 36.00 65.09 -30.07
C ILE A 19 37.03 63.97 -30.39
N PRO A 20 38.05 64.18 -31.26
CA PRO A 20 39.01 63.12 -31.59
C PRO A 20 39.84 62.61 -30.40
N GLU A 21 40.17 63.49 -29.44
CA GLU A 21 40.89 63.09 -28.23
C GLU A 21 39.97 62.36 -27.22
N LEU A 22 38.66 62.60 -27.27
CA LEU A 22 37.64 61.82 -26.57
C LEU A 22 37.45 60.43 -27.19
N GLU A 23 37.30 60.34 -28.51
CA GLU A 23 37.18 59.07 -29.25
C GLU A 23 38.42 58.18 -29.02
N LYS A 24 39.62 58.74 -29.20
CA LYS A 24 40.91 58.08 -28.95
C LYS A 24 41.04 57.56 -27.51
N ARG A 25 40.47 58.26 -26.53
CA ARG A 25 40.40 57.79 -25.13
C ARG A 25 39.38 56.66 -24.96
N PHE A 26 38.26 56.70 -25.67
CA PHE A 26 37.25 55.65 -25.66
C PHE A 26 37.80 54.34 -26.26
N THR A 27 38.40 54.40 -27.45
CA THR A 27 39.06 53.24 -28.09
C THR A 27 40.18 52.66 -27.22
N ALA A 28 40.93 53.50 -26.50
CA ALA A 28 41.95 53.04 -25.55
C ALA A 28 41.37 52.34 -24.31
N VAL A 29 40.13 52.64 -23.91
CA VAL A 29 39.40 51.92 -22.86
C VAL A 29 38.84 50.61 -23.39
N GLU A 30 38.26 50.60 -24.60
CA GLU A 30 37.75 49.38 -25.26
C GLU A 30 38.86 48.35 -25.48
N ALA A 31 39.99 48.75 -26.09
CA ALA A 31 41.13 47.87 -26.31
C ALA A 31 41.70 47.27 -25.00
N LYS A 32 41.62 48.03 -23.90
CA LYS A 32 42.03 47.57 -22.57
C LYS A 32 41.01 46.62 -21.93
N CYS A 33 39.73 46.81 -22.21
CA CYS A 33 38.65 45.89 -21.84
C CYS A 33 38.81 44.55 -22.58
N ASP A 34 39.02 44.58 -23.90
CA ASP A 34 39.25 43.40 -24.73
C ASP A 34 40.53 42.64 -24.36
N SER A 35 41.58 43.35 -23.93
CA SER A 35 42.79 42.73 -23.39
C SER A 35 42.51 42.01 -22.07
N SER A 36 41.72 42.61 -21.17
CA SER A 36 41.34 41.97 -19.90
C SER A 36 40.39 40.78 -20.12
N ALA A 37 39.45 40.88 -21.06
CA ALA A 37 38.51 39.81 -21.39
C ALA A 37 39.22 38.59 -22.00
N ARG A 38 40.25 38.81 -22.85
CA ARG A 38 41.12 37.74 -23.35
C ARG A 38 41.91 37.06 -22.24
N SER A 39 42.56 37.83 -21.37
CA SER A 39 43.32 37.28 -20.24
C SER A 39 42.46 36.40 -19.31
N ILE A 40 41.23 36.84 -19.01
CA ILE A 40 40.28 36.05 -18.18
C ILE A 40 39.82 34.78 -18.90
N LYS A 41 39.64 34.85 -20.23
CA LYS A 41 39.26 33.67 -21.05
C LYS A 41 40.39 32.64 -21.12
N GLU A 42 41.63 33.07 -21.27
CA GLU A 42 42.80 32.18 -21.28
C GLU A 42 42.99 31.49 -19.93
N GLU A 43 42.91 32.22 -18.82
CA GLU A 43 43.01 31.64 -17.48
C GLU A 43 41.85 30.66 -17.17
N LEU A 44 40.63 30.94 -17.63
CA LEU A 44 39.51 29.99 -17.52
C LEU A 44 39.74 28.70 -18.32
N LEU A 45 40.28 28.81 -19.54
CA LEU A 45 40.59 27.64 -20.38
C LEU A 45 41.72 26.79 -19.78
N GLU A 46 42.77 27.42 -19.24
CA GLU A 46 43.86 26.72 -18.56
C GLU A 46 43.35 25.99 -17.28
N ARG A 47 42.51 26.67 -16.48
CA ARG A 47 41.87 26.07 -15.29
C ARG A 47 40.89 24.93 -15.66
N MET A 48 40.19 25.01 -16.79
CA MET A 48 39.34 23.92 -17.31
C MET A 48 40.17 22.71 -17.75
N ALA A 49 41.21 22.90 -18.57
CA ALA A 49 42.08 21.80 -18.99
C ALA A 49 42.76 21.12 -17.78
N ALA A 50 43.15 21.90 -16.77
CA ALA A 50 43.71 21.39 -15.51
C ALA A 50 42.68 20.69 -14.59
N LEU A 51 41.37 20.82 -14.85
CA LEU A 51 40.31 20.04 -14.23
C LEU A 51 40.03 18.76 -15.01
N GLU A 52 39.91 18.83 -16.34
CA GLU A 52 39.68 17.66 -17.21
C GLU A 52 40.80 16.62 -17.03
N ALA A 53 42.06 17.03 -17.11
CA ALA A 53 43.21 16.15 -16.86
C ALA A 53 43.22 15.51 -15.44
N LYS A 54 42.57 16.13 -14.45
CA LYS A 54 42.41 15.57 -13.09
C LYS A 54 41.21 14.64 -12.96
N VAL A 55 40.16 14.83 -13.76
CA VAL A 55 39.04 13.89 -13.87
C VAL A 55 39.50 12.61 -14.57
N GLU A 56 40.25 12.72 -15.67
CA GLU A 56 40.86 11.59 -16.37
C GLU A 56 41.83 10.82 -15.46
N ALA A 57 42.73 11.52 -14.75
CA ALA A 57 43.63 10.90 -13.78
C ALA A 57 42.90 10.25 -12.58
N GLY A 58 41.70 10.74 -12.24
CA GLY A 58 40.85 10.16 -11.19
C GLY A 58 40.08 8.90 -11.62
N ALA A 59 39.77 8.77 -12.91
CA ALA A 59 39.01 7.63 -13.44
C ALA A 59 39.83 6.32 -13.50
N GLY A 60 41.15 6.41 -13.57
CA GLY A 60 42.05 5.25 -13.77
C GLY A 60 42.26 4.32 -12.56
N ALA A 61 41.65 4.58 -11.40
CA ALA A 61 42.00 3.90 -10.14
C ALA A 61 40.80 3.45 -9.30
N SER A 62 40.08 2.41 -9.74
CA SER A 62 39.26 1.61 -8.82
C SER A 62 39.24 0.12 -9.17
N GLY A 63 39.55 -0.72 -8.18
CA GLY A 63 39.53 -2.17 -8.30
C GLY A 63 39.64 -2.83 -6.93
N GLY A 64 38.49 -3.19 -6.33
CA GLY A 64 38.45 -4.08 -5.16
C GLY A 64 37.76 -3.54 -3.90
N THR A 65 36.44 -3.75 -3.82
CA THR A 65 35.68 -4.02 -2.57
C THR A 65 35.53 -2.88 -1.52
N PRO A 66 34.57 -2.97 -0.56
CA PRO A 66 33.79 -1.79 -0.16
C PRO A 66 33.89 -1.39 1.33
N ALA A 67 33.03 -0.43 1.72
CA ALA A 67 32.76 0.09 3.06
C ALA A 67 33.73 1.16 3.60
N GLY A 68 33.53 2.39 3.13
CA GLY A 68 34.04 3.64 3.72
C GLY A 68 33.13 4.81 3.29
N ALA A 69 32.88 5.78 4.18
CA ALA A 69 32.01 6.91 3.86
C ALA A 69 32.64 7.82 2.79
N ALA A 70 31.85 8.22 1.78
CA ALA A 70 32.35 8.94 0.60
C ALA A 70 32.68 10.41 0.92
N PRO A 71 33.96 10.85 0.87
CA PRO A 71 34.33 12.24 1.18
C PRO A 71 34.17 13.20 -0.02
N GLY A 72 34.04 12.64 -1.23
CA GLY A 72 34.19 13.40 -2.47
C GLY A 72 33.16 14.52 -2.66
N HIS A 73 31.92 14.33 -2.21
CA HIS A 73 30.87 15.34 -2.42
C HIS A 73 31.05 16.58 -1.53
N GLU A 74 31.63 16.42 -0.34
CA GLU A 74 31.88 17.53 0.60
C GLU A 74 33.13 18.32 0.19
N GLU A 75 34.21 17.65 -0.24
CA GLU A 75 35.40 18.30 -0.80
C GLU A 75 35.09 19.05 -2.11
N VAL A 76 34.22 18.51 -2.97
CA VAL A 76 33.73 19.22 -4.16
C VAL A 76 32.88 20.43 -3.78
N HIS A 77 31.93 20.30 -2.85
CA HIS A 77 31.10 21.43 -2.40
C HIS A 77 31.94 22.56 -1.81
N LYS A 78 32.92 22.22 -0.96
CA LYS A 78 33.85 23.15 -0.31
C LYS A 78 34.78 23.86 -1.29
N ARG A 79 35.16 23.20 -2.39
CA ARG A 79 35.88 23.83 -3.51
C ARG A 79 34.97 24.73 -4.36
N LEU A 80 33.70 24.37 -4.51
CA LEU A 80 32.71 25.20 -5.20
C LEU A 80 32.45 26.51 -4.42
N GLU A 81 32.25 26.42 -3.10
CA GLU A 81 32.17 27.57 -2.19
C GLU A 81 33.44 28.44 -2.22
N ALA A 82 34.63 27.83 -2.31
CA ALA A 82 35.88 28.58 -2.46
C ALA A 82 35.97 29.35 -3.79
N MET A 83 35.49 28.76 -4.90
CA MET A 83 35.42 29.44 -6.20
C MET A 83 34.34 30.52 -6.24
N GLU A 84 33.18 30.30 -5.62
CA GLU A 84 32.13 31.32 -5.50
C GLU A 84 32.59 32.49 -4.60
N SER A 85 33.31 32.20 -3.52
CA SER A 85 33.94 33.22 -2.66
C SER A 85 34.99 34.05 -3.42
N ALA A 86 35.86 33.41 -4.19
CA ALA A 86 36.88 34.09 -4.99
C ALA A 86 36.27 34.98 -6.08
N THR A 87 35.37 34.43 -6.91
CA THR A 87 34.72 35.19 -8.00
C THR A 87 33.81 36.30 -7.48
N LYS A 88 33.25 36.17 -6.28
CA LYS A 88 32.55 37.26 -5.59
C LYS A 88 33.52 38.36 -5.14
N SER A 89 34.68 38.00 -4.60
CA SER A 89 35.72 38.97 -4.21
C SER A 89 36.23 39.80 -5.39
N GLU A 90 36.50 39.15 -6.52
CA GLU A 90 36.93 39.81 -7.76
C GLU A 90 35.86 40.75 -8.33
N ARG A 91 34.57 40.35 -8.28
CA ARG A 91 33.44 41.22 -8.63
C ARG A 91 33.34 42.45 -7.72
N GLU A 92 33.55 42.29 -6.42
CA GLU A 92 33.58 43.43 -5.48
C GLU A 92 34.77 44.36 -5.70
N GLU A 93 35.92 43.85 -6.15
CA GLU A 93 37.08 44.67 -6.50
C GLU A 93 36.87 45.43 -7.83
N LEU A 94 36.33 44.77 -8.85
CA LEU A 94 35.95 45.40 -10.12
C LEU A 94 34.88 46.49 -9.93
N ALA A 95 33.90 46.25 -9.05
CA ALA A 95 32.89 47.25 -8.69
C ALA A 95 33.53 48.49 -8.02
N LYS A 96 34.49 48.30 -7.11
CA LYS A 96 35.25 49.40 -6.47
C LYS A 96 36.10 50.18 -7.50
N LYS A 97 36.74 49.50 -8.44
CA LYS A 97 37.49 50.13 -9.56
C LYS A 97 36.57 50.95 -10.46
N LEU A 98 35.38 50.42 -10.80
CA LEU A 98 34.39 51.14 -11.61
C LEU A 98 33.85 52.39 -10.91
N ASP A 99 33.53 52.30 -9.61
CA ASP A 99 33.03 53.43 -8.81
C ASP A 99 34.10 54.52 -8.59
N ASN A 100 35.38 54.14 -8.51
CA ASN A 100 36.49 55.11 -8.48
C ASN A 100 36.66 55.82 -9.83
N ASN A 101 36.71 55.08 -10.95
CA ASN A 101 36.77 55.69 -12.29
C ASN A 101 35.58 56.64 -12.55
N LYS A 102 34.39 56.29 -12.05
CA LYS A 102 33.20 57.15 -12.12
C LYS A 102 33.40 58.46 -11.36
N LYS A 103 33.98 58.42 -10.16
CA LYS A 103 34.28 59.63 -9.37
C LYS A 103 35.34 60.52 -10.04
N GLU A 104 36.38 59.93 -10.63
CA GLU A 104 37.38 60.69 -11.40
C GLU A 104 36.79 61.39 -12.62
N LEU A 105 35.93 60.69 -13.38
CA LEU A 105 35.16 61.30 -14.48
C LEU A 105 34.23 62.42 -13.98
N GLN A 106 33.57 62.23 -12.84
CA GLN A 106 32.67 63.23 -12.26
C GLN A 106 33.44 64.47 -11.74
N GLN A 107 34.66 64.29 -11.20
CA GLN A 107 35.60 65.38 -10.90
C GLN A 107 36.06 66.13 -12.15
N LEU A 108 36.34 65.42 -13.25
CA LEU A 108 36.72 66.04 -14.52
C LEU A 108 35.57 66.85 -15.14
N VAL A 109 34.33 66.35 -15.05
CA VAL A 109 33.13 67.08 -15.47
C VAL A 109 32.97 68.37 -14.66
N SER A 110 33.00 68.31 -13.33
CA SER A 110 32.90 69.54 -12.52
C SER A 110 34.10 70.48 -12.67
N SER A 111 35.29 69.98 -13.03
CA SER A 111 36.42 70.82 -13.42
C SER A 111 36.27 71.46 -14.82
N LEU A 112 35.42 70.92 -15.69
CA LEU A 112 35.06 71.52 -16.98
C LEU A 112 33.93 72.53 -16.81
N GLU A 113 32.90 72.21 -16.03
CA GLU A 113 31.79 73.11 -15.67
C GLU A 113 32.33 74.41 -15.03
N ALA A 114 33.22 74.29 -14.04
CA ALA A 114 33.88 75.44 -13.41
C ALA A 114 34.77 76.26 -14.37
N LYS A 115 35.23 75.68 -15.48
CA LYS A 115 35.97 76.39 -16.55
C LYS A 115 35.07 77.01 -17.61
N VAL A 116 33.79 76.65 -17.65
CA VAL A 116 32.77 77.25 -18.53
C VAL A 116 32.11 78.46 -17.86
N GLU A 117 31.87 78.41 -16.53
CA GLU A 117 31.39 79.57 -15.78
C GLU A 117 32.47 80.67 -15.61
N ALA A 118 33.75 80.31 -15.59
CA ALA A 118 34.88 81.24 -15.55
C ALA A 118 35.16 81.87 -16.94
N GLY A 119 34.23 82.73 -17.40
CA GLY A 119 34.30 83.39 -18.70
C GLY A 119 35.62 84.16 -18.93
N PRO A 120 36.28 84.02 -20.10
CA PRO A 120 37.62 84.56 -20.33
C PRO A 120 37.63 86.09 -20.52
N GLY A 121 38.31 86.77 -19.60
CA GLY A 121 38.68 88.17 -19.73
C GLY A 121 39.87 88.43 -20.67
N GLU A 122 40.31 89.68 -20.64
CA GLU A 122 41.36 90.32 -21.44
C GLU A 122 42.66 89.51 -21.66
N ASP A 123 43.18 89.53 -22.91
CA ASP A 123 44.62 89.78 -23.17
C ASP A 123 44.96 90.01 -24.67
N LEU A 124 44.29 89.33 -25.59
CA LEU A 124 44.73 89.18 -27.01
C LEU A 124 44.28 90.29 -27.99
N LYS A 125 44.30 91.58 -27.61
CA LYS A 125 43.75 92.67 -28.46
C LYS A 125 44.59 93.93 -28.69
N LYS A 126 45.92 93.89 -28.50
CA LYS A 126 46.80 95.07 -28.63
C LYS A 126 47.78 95.08 -29.83
N GLY A 127 47.75 94.08 -30.71
CA GLY A 127 48.74 93.93 -31.79
C GLY A 127 48.49 94.74 -33.07
N ALA A 128 47.27 94.72 -33.61
CA ALA A 128 47.02 95.11 -35.01
C ALA A 128 46.87 96.64 -35.24
N GLU A 129 46.11 97.33 -34.38
CA GLU A 129 45.77 98.76 -34.60
C GLU A 129 46.99 99.69 -34.59
N ALA A 130 48.03 99.35 -33.83
CA ALA A 130 49.26 100.13 -33.71
C ALA A 130 50.04 100.29 -35.04
N GLN A 131 49.97 99.31 -35.94
CA GLN A 131 50.64 99.40 -37.24
C GLN A 131 49.87 100.24 -38.26
N ILE A 132 48.54 100.28 -38.17
CA ILE A 132 47.69 101.03 -39.11
C ILE A 132 47.83 102.53 -38.86
N MET A 133 47.72 102.96 -37.60
CA MET A 133 47.90 104.37 -37.21
C MET A 133 49.22 104.97 -37.69
N LYS A 134 50.32 104.19 -37.62
CA LYS A 134 51.65 104.65 -38.05
C LYS A 134 51.74 104.94 -39.55
N LYS A 135 51.00 104.21 -40.41
CA LYS A 135 50.98 104.45 -41.87
C LYS A 135 50.13 105.66 -42.27
N VAL A 136 49.08 105.98 -41.52
CA VAL A 136 48.24 107.16 -41.78
C VAL A 136 48.99 108.45 -41.49
N ALA A 137 49.72 108.51 -40.37
CA ALA A 137 50.50 109.69 -39.97
C ALA A 137 51.51 110.15 -41.05
N THR A 138 52.27 109.23 -41.64
CA THR A 138 53.28 109.57 -42.67
C THR A 138 52.65 110.17 -43.93
N ARG A 139 51.52 109.64 -44.40
CA ARG A 139 50.87 110.11 -45.64
C ARG A 139 50.27 111.51 -45.54
N LEU A 140 49.89 111.97 -44.35
CA LEU A 140 49.43 113.34 -44.13
C LEU A 140 50.58 114.35 -44.27
N GLN A 141 51.75 114.02 -43.73
CA GLN A 141 52.93 114.89 -43.75
C GLN A 141 53.48 115.10 -45.18
N ASP A 142 53.49 114.05 -46.02
CA ASP A 142 53.88 114.18 -47.43
C ASP A 142 52.92 115.10 -48.21
N PHE A 143 51.62 115.02 -47.94
CA PHE A 143 50.58 115.77 -48.66
C PHE A 143 50.64 117.28 -48.36
N GLU A 144 50.91 117.64 -47.12
CA GLU A 144 51.09 119.04 -46.69
C GLU A 144 52.25 119.72 -47.42
N SER A 145 53.36 119.00 -47.63
CA SER A 145 54.55 119.51 -48.35
C SER A 145 54.30 119.85 -49.82
N GLN A 146 53.44 119.08 -50.52
CA GLN A 146 53.11 119.34 -51.92
C GLN A 146 52.28 120.62 -52.07
N LEU A 147 51.33 120.85 -51.16
CA LEU A 147 50.43 122.00 -51.19
C LEU A 147 51.19 123.33 -51.08
N THR A 148 52.21 123.40 -50.23
CA THR A 148 53.06 124.60 -50.10
C THR A 148 53.81 124.93 -51.40
N SER A 149 54.25 123.92 -52.15
CA SER A 149 55.02 124.13 -53.38
C SER A 149 54.19 124.75 -54.52
N GLN A 150 52.94 124.32 -54.69
CA GLN A 150 52.08 124.80 -55.78
C GLN A 150 51.64 126.25 -55.58
N LEU A 151 51.33 126.65 -54.34
CA LEU A 151 50.89 128.00 -54.02
C LEU A 151 51.94 129.06 -54.40
N SER A 152 53.23 128.75 -54.22
CA SER A 152 54.33 129.65 -54.58
C SER A 152 54.47 129.89 -56.09
N SER A 153 54.04 128.94 -56.93
CA SER A 153 54.20 129.06 -58.39
C SER A 153 53.14 129.96 -59.03
N VAL A 154 51.94 130.03 -58.47
CA VAL A 154 50.82 130.80 -59.03
C VAL A 154 51.04 132.31 -58.88
N ALA A 155 51.69 132.73 -57.79
CA ALA A 155 51.98 134.14 -57.52
C ALA A 155 52.91 134.78 -58.57
N THR A 156 53.91 134.03 -59.08
CA THR A 156 54.98 134.58 -59.93
C THR A 156 54.55 134.85 -61.38
N ASP A 157 53.46 134.23 -61.84
CA ASP A 157 53.07 134.28 -63.26
C ASP A 157 52.03 135.36 -63.60
N PHE A 158 51.36 135.92 -62.57
CA PHE A 158 50.49 137.09 -62.74
C PHE A 158 51.28 138.37 -63.06
N ASP A 159 52.39 138.63 -62.36
CA ASP A 159 53.21 139.84 -62.52
C ASP A 159 53.69 140.06 -63.97
N LYS A 160 54.10 138.98 -64.65
CA LYS A 160 54.64 139.07 -66.02
C LYS A 160 53.62 139.61 -67.02
N LYS A 161 52.36 139.21 -66.90
CA LYS A 161 51.31 139.48 -67.92
C LYS A 161 50.85 140.94 -67.94
N LEU A 162 51.02 141.68 -66.85
CA LEU A 162 50.65 143.10 -66.80
C LEU A 162 51.56 143.99 -67.67
N SER A 163 52.79 143.55 -67.95
CA SER A 163 53.86 144.38 -68.53
C SER A 163 53.76 144.66 -70.05
N HIS A 164 52.91 143.93 -70.78
CA HIS A 164 53.05 143.81 -72.25
C HIS A 164 52.08 144.67 -73.09
N VAL A 165 51.09 145.31 -72.48
CA VAL A 165 49.93 145.91 -73.20
C VAL A 165 50.18 147.35 -73.70
N GLN A 166 51.27 148.00 -73.29
CA GLN A 166 51.36 149.47 -73.27
C GLN A 166 52.26 150.13 -74.34
N ARG A 167 52.42 149.56 -75.56
CA ARG A 167 53.40 150.09 -76.55
C ARG A 167 53.16 149.77 -78.04
N GLY A 168 52.70 150.75 -78.85
CA GLY A 168 52.86 150.76 -80.33
C GLY A 168 51.82 151.56 -81.15
N THR A 169 52.24 152.56 -81.97
CA THR A 169 51.39 153.33 -82.94
C THR A 169 52.20 154.36 -83.84
N SER A 170 51.70 154.71 -85.06
CA SER A 170 51.91 155.97 -85.91
C SER A 170 52.84 156.07 -87.18
N THR A 171 52.53 157.03 -88.14
CA THR A 171 53.29 157.69 -89.31
C THR A 171 52.77 157.56 -90.82
N ALA A 172 53.14 158.47 -91.78
CA ALA A 172 52.61 158.60 -93.22
C ALA A 172 53.32 159.62 -94.22
N LYS A 173 52.92 159.68 -95.56
CA LYS A 173 52.87 160.82 -96.60
C LYS A 173 53.70 160.87 -98.00
N PRO A 174 53.41 161.80 -99.02
CA PRO A 174 53.74 161.77 -100.52
C PRO A 174 54.26 163.10 -101.29
N MET A 175 54.41 163.20 -102.68
CA MET A 175 54.45 164.47 -103.57
C MET A 175 54.46 164.42 -105.19
N ASP A 176 54.78 165.52 -105.97
CA ASP A 176 54.36 165.96 -107.40
C ASP A 176 55.43 166.49 -108.49
N GLY A 177 55.05 166.91 -109.77
CA GLY A 177 55.61 168.11 -110.54
C GLY A 177 55.89 168.28 -112.12
N ALA A 178 55.14 169.16 -112.88
CA ALA A 178 55.42 170.26 -113.92
C ALA A 178 56.06 170.24 -115.40
N GLY A 179 55.67 171.21 -116.32
CA GLY A 179 56.26 171.62 -117.67
C GLY A 179 55.51 172.72 -118.54
N ALA A 180 56.09 173.39 -119.60
CA ALA A 180 55.45 174.47 -120.49
C ALA A 180 56.19 175.04 -121.80
N GLY A 181 55.52 175.75 -122.77
CA GLY A 181 56.01 176.68 -123.89
C GLY A 181 55.44 176.48 -125.36
N GLY A 182 55.42 177.32 -126.44
CA GLY A 182 55.57 178.79 -126.84
C GLY A 182 56.39 179.09 -128.17
N GLY A 183 56.17 179.99 -129.19
CA GLY A 183 55.11 180.96 -129.70
C GLY A 183 55.52 181.96 -130.90
N ASP A 184 54.55 182.55 -131.66
CA ASP A 184 54.46 183.74 -132.64
C ASP A 184 54.88 183.78 -134.17
N ALA A 185 53.92 184.17 -135.05
CA ALA A 185 54.03 184.96 -136.31
C ALA A 185 52.62 185.28 -136.93
N GLY A 186 52.02 186.46 -136.69
CA GLY A 186 50.57 186.67 -136.95
C GLY A 186 50.14 187.53 -138.16
N LEU A 187 49.05 187.12 -138.84
CA LEU A 187 47.72 187.73 -138.60
C LEU A 187 46.54 187.05 -139.33
N ASP A 188 46.76 186.36 -140.46
CA ASP A 188 45.69 185.62 -141.16
C ASP A 188 45.21 184.36 -140.40
N THR A 189 45.95 183.93 -139.37
CA THR A 189 45.76 182.67 -138.62
C THR A 189 44.71 182.70 -137.52
N MET A 190 44.34 183.87 -136.98
CA MET A 190 43.41 183.96 -135.82
C MET A 190 41.98 183.45 -136.10
N ALA A 191 41.63 183.17 -137.35
CA ALA A 191 40.37 182.52 -137.71
C ALA A 191 40.39 181.01 -137.44
N GLU A 192 41.54 180.35 -137.63
CA GLU A 192 41.67 178.88 -137.49
C GLU A 192 41.75 178.48 -136.01
N ASP A 193 42.48 179.24 -135.19
CA ASP A 193 42.61 179.03 -133.74
C ASP A 193 41.24 178.97 -133.01
N LEU A 194 40.25 179.76 -133.45
CA LEU A 194 38.95 179.87 -132.80
C LEU A 194 38.03 178.66 -133.06
N ASP A 195 38.19 177.97 -134.20
CA ASP A 195 37.47 176.74 -134.48
C ASP A 195 38.15 175.51 -133.87
N GLN A 196 39.49 175.51 -133.75
CA GLN A 196 40.21 174.50 -132.96
C GLN A 196 39.75 174.50 -131.49
N LEU A 197 39.65 175.67 -130.86
CA LEU A 197 39.28 175.77 -129.44
C LEU A 197 37.85 175.25 -129.14
N LYS A 198 36.96 175.21 -130.14
CA LYS A 198 35.63 174.58 -130.01
C LYS A 198 35.70 173.05 -130.05
N PHE A 199 36.65 172.48 -130.79
CA PHE A 199 36.86 171.04 -130.90
C PHE A 199 37.32 170.47 -129.56
N ASP A 200 38.34 171.08 -128.96
CA ASP A 200 38.95 170.65 -127.69
C ASP A 200 37.93 170.64 -126.52
N VAL A 201 37.02 171.63 -126.49
CA VAL A 201 35.92 171.71 -125.52
C VAL A 201 34.86 170.61 -125.75
N GLY A 202 34.74 170.12 -126.98
CA GLY A 202 33.95 168.93 -127.33
C GLY A 202 34.54 167.66 -126.70
N GLU A 203 35.82 167.37 -126.96
CA GLU A 203 36.52 166.21 -126.37
C GLU A 203 36.45 166.21 -124.84
N LEU A 204 36.66 167.35 -124.19
CA LEU A 204 36.64 167.47 -122.74
C LEU A 204 35.29 167.04 -122.12
N LYS A 205 34.18 167.32 -122.80
CA LYS A 205 32.83 166.92 -122.38
C LYS A 205 32.60 165.41 -122.52
N ASP A 206 33.11 164.81 -123.59
CA ASP A 206 32.94 163.38 -123.84
C ASP A 206 33.84 162.55 -122.91
N MET A 207 35.07 162.99 -122.62
CA MET A 207 35.91 162.42 -121.55
C MET A 207 35.19 162.44 -120.18
N MET A 208 34.60 163.58 -119.81
CA MET A 208 33.87 163.73 -118.54
C MET A 208 32.65 162.81 -118.45
N THR A 209 31.99 162.58 -119.59
CA THR A 209 30.86 161.64 -119.70
C THR A 209 31.32 160.19 -119.54
N ASN A 210 32.46 159.83 -120.15
CA ASN A 210 33.05 158.50 -120.05
C ASN A 210 33.51 158.18 -118.61
N SER A 211 34.18 159.13 -117.94
CA SER A 211 34.66 158.91 -116.57
C SER A 211 33.53 158.78 -115.53
N LYS A 212 32.38 159.44 -115.78
CA LYS A 212 31.16 159.15 -115.00
C LYS A 212 30.66 157.72 -115.19
N GLY A 213 30.87 157.11 -116.36
CA GLY A 213 30.65 155.69 -116.61
C GLY A 213 31.59 154.80 -115.78
N GLU A 214 32.89 155.11 -115.79
CA GLU A 214 33.93 154.40 -115.03
C GLU A 214 33.65 154.40 -113.52
N VAL A 215 33.32 155.54 -112.93
CA VAL A 215 32.97 155.64 -111.49
C VAL A 215 31.75 154.76 -111.15
N ASN A 216 30.76 154.66 -112.04
CA ASN A 216 29.60 153.78 -111.87
C ASN A 216 29.90 152.29 -112.20
N HIS A 217 31.04 151.98 -112.81
CA HIS A 217 31.56 150.62 -112.92
C HIS A 217 32.31 150.25 -111.64
N ILE A 218 33.24 151.09 -111.17
CA ILE A 218 33.99 150.92 -109.91
C ILE A 218 33.04 150.73 -108.73
N ARG A 219 31.97 151.54 -108.62
CA ARG A 219 30.99 151.40 -107.52
C ARG A 219 30.27 150.05 -107.53
N ARG A 220 30.05 149.44 -108.69
CA ARG A 220 29.48 148.09 -108.81
C ARG A 220 30.49 146.99 -108.49
N ILE A 221 31.78 147.22 -108.74
CA ILE A 221 32.86 146.32 -108.30
C ILE A 221 32.97 146.34 -106.78
N VAL A 222 32.98 147.51 -106.13
CA VAL A 222 33.03 147.61 -104.65
C VAL A 222 31.84 146.90 -104.00
N LEU A 223 30.61 147.14 -104.48
CA LEU A 223 29.40 146.46 -104.00
C LEU A 223 29.32 144.96 -104.35
N ALA A 224 30.20 144.46 -105.22
CA ALA A 224 30.43 143.03 -105.42
C ALA A 224 31.42 142.54 -104.35
N CYS A 225 32.60 143.17 -104.24
CA CYS A 225 33.62 142.79 -103.27
C CYS A 225 33.15 142.84 -101.80
N GLU A 226 32.26 143.76 -101.44
CA GLU A 226 31.63 143.78 -100.11
C GLU A 226 30.78 142.51 -99.87
N ARG A 227 30.00 142.08 -100.87
CA ARG A 227 29.21 140.84 -100.80
C ARG A 227 30.09 139.59 -100.88
N ASP A 228 31.10 139.59 -101.74
CA ASP A 228 32.09 138.50 -101.82
C ASP A 228 32.80 138.32 -100.46
N MET A 229 32.95 139.39 -99.67
CA MET A 229 33.52 139.36 -98.32
C MET A 229 32.52 138.88 -97.25
N GLU A 230 31.22 139.19 -97.39
CA GLU A 230 30.15 138.58 -96.59
C GLU A 230 30.04 137.06 -96.88
N ASP A 231 30.01 136.66 -98.15
CA ASP A 231 29.98 135.27 -98.61
C ASP A 231 31.26 134.51 -98.19
N PHE A 232 32.44 135.15 -98.25
CA PHE A 232 33.69 134.58 -97.73
C PHE A 232 33.64 134.40 -96.20
N THR A 233 33.02 135.32 -95.47
CA THR A 233 32.84 135.19 -94.01
C THR A 233 31.91 134.03 -93.68
N ALA A 234 30.79 133.89 -94.39
CA ALA A 234 29.87 132.75 -94.25
C ALA A 234 30.56 131.40 -94.59
N ALA A 235 31.42 131.38 -95.62
CA ALA A 235 32.23 130.21 -95.94
C ALA A 235 33.28 129.89 -94.87
N MET A 236 33.91 130.91 -94.27
CA MET A 236 34.85 130.77 -93.16
C MET A 236 34.16 130.18 -91.91
N ASP A 237 32.96 130.65 -91.59
CA ASP A 237 32.15 130.13 -90.47
C ASP A 237 31.67 128.69 -90.73
N ALA A 238 31.30 128.35 -91.97
CA ALA A 238 31.02 126.96 -92.34
C ALA A 238 32.24 126.04 -92.15
N VAL A 239 33.43 126.50 -92.56
CA VAL A 239 34.70 125.76 -92.33
C VAL A 239 35.03 125.63 -90.84
N ASN A 240 34.72 126.63 -90.01
CA ASN A 240 34.86 126.53 -88.56
C ASN A 240 33.91 125.47 -87.96
N VAL A 241 32.66 125.40 -88.42
CA VAL A 241 31.69 124.36 -88.01
C VAL A 241 32.14 122.97 -88.45
N ASP A 242 32.62 122.82 -89.69
CA ASP A 242 33.19 121.55 -90.20
C ASP A 242 34.43 121.12 -89.39
N LEU A 243 35.28 122.07 -88.98
CA LEU A 243 36.45 121.80 -88.14
C LEU A 243 36.06 121.33 -86.73
N ASP A 244 35.04 121.93 -86.11
CA ASP A 244 34.54 121.49 -84.80
C ASP A 244 33.75 120.16 -84.89
N GLU A 245 33.04 119.87 -85.99
CA GLU A 245 32.47 118.52 -86.21
C GLU A 245 33.58 117.48 -86.41
N MET A 246 34.60 117.77 -87.24
CA MET A 246 35.76 116.90 -87.39
C MET A 246 36.45 116.66 -86.04
N ARG A 247 36.59 117.69 -85.21
CA ARG A 247 37.16 117.58 -83.87
C ARG A 247 36.31 116.67 -82.97
N ALA A 248 35.01 116.89 -82.90
CA ALA A 248 34.09 116.02 -82.15
C ALA A 248 34.13 114.56 -82.64
N ARG A 249 34.30 114.34 -83.95
CA ARG A 249 34.46 113.01 -84.55
C ARG A 249 35.82 112.38 -84.26
N VAL A 250 36.89 113.17 -84.17
CA VAL A 250 38.22 112.72 -83.71
C VAL A 250 38.17 112.37 -82.22
N ASP A 251 37.55 113.18 -81.37
CA ASP A 251 37.39 112.90 -79.94
C ASP A 251 36.51 111.66 -79.69
N ALA A 252 35.42 111.49 -80.45
CA ALA A 252 34.62 110.26 -80.43
C ALA A 252 35.44 109.05 -80.89
N THR A 253 36.24 109.18 -81.95
CA THR A 253 37.14 108.11 -82.43
C THR A 253 38.21 107.77 -81.39
N HIS A 254 38.77 108.76 -80.69
CA HIS A 254 39.73 108.56 -79.61
C HIS A 254 39.11 107.87 -78.39
N SER A 255 37.87 108.20 -78.05
CA SER A 255 37.08 107.51 -77.03
C SER A 255 36.79 106.05 -77.41
N ILE A 256 36.46 105.78 -78.68
CA ILE A 256 36.29 104.42 -79.22
C ILE A 256 37.61 103.63 -79.19
N ILE A 257 38.74 104.24 -79.55
CA ILE A 257 40.06 103.60 -79.45
C ILE A 257 40.42 103.30 -77.99
N THR A 258 40.18 104.23 -77.07
CA THR A 258 40.49 104.06 -75.64
C THR A 258 39.62 102.98 -75.00
N SER A 259 38.33 102.92 -75.35
CA SER A 259 37.42 101.87 -74.88
C SER A 259 37.74 100.51 -75.50
N ARG A 260 38.10 100.44 -76.80
CA ARG A 260 38.63 99.24 -77.43
C ARG A 260 39.89 98.74 -76.73
N GLN A 261 40.87 99.59 -76.47
CA GLN A 261 42.09 99.21 -75.75
C GLN A 261 41.81 98.68 -74.35
N ARG A 262 40.81 99.24 -73.64
CA ARG A 262 40.35 98.69 -72.36
C ARG A 262 39.74 97.29 -72.53
N VAL A 263 38.90 97.07 -73.54
CA VAL A 263 38.32 95.74 -73.83
C VAL A 263 39.40 94.73 -74.22
N GLU A 264 40.37 95.11 -75.06
CA GLU A 264 41.51 94.26 -75.43
C GLU A 264 42.37 93.89 -74.20
N ALA A 265 42.60 94.85 -73.28
CA ALA A 265 43.28 94.58 -72.01
C ALA A 265 42.47 93.64 -71.09
N THR A 266 41.16 93.86 -70.93
CA THR A 266 40.27 93.00 -70.15
C THR A 266 40.23 91.58 -70.71
N MET A 267 40.01 91.42 -72.02
CA MET A 267 40.01 90.11 -72.69
C MET A 267 41.37 89.41 -72.57
N THR A 268 42.48 90.16 -72.63
CA THR A 268 43.83 89.59 -72.44
C THR A 268 44.02 89.09 -71.00
N ALA A 269 43.49 89.81 -70.01
CA ALA A 269 43.49 89.36 -68.61
C ALA A 269 42.59 88.13 -68.42
N GLU A 270 41.35 88.14 -68.92
CA GLU A 270 40.41 87.01 -68.85
C GLU A 270 40.96 85.75 -69.53
N ILE A 271 41.55 85.87 -70.73
CA ILE A 271 42.22 84.77 -71.42
C ILE A 271 43.44 84.26 -70.63
N SER A 272 44.11 85.13 -69.87
CA SER A 272 45.23 84.72 -69.00
C SER A 272 44.73 83.98 -67.76
N THR A 273 43.64 84.44 -67.12
CA THR A 273 42.98 83.71 -66.02
C THR A 273 42.48 82.36 -66.50
N MET A 274 41.74 82.29 -67.61
CA MET A 274 41.26 81.02 -68.18
C MET A 274 42.40 80.04 -68.51
N ARG A 275 43.60 80.53 -68.87
CA ARG A 275 44.78 79.67 -69.07
C ARG A 275 45.38 79.15 -67.77
N LEU A 276 45.30 79.91 -66.68
CA LEU A 276 45.65 79.44 -65.34
C LEU A 276 44.61 78.42 -64.85
N ASP A 277 43.31 78.74 -64.95
CA ASP A 277 42.22 77.83 -64.59
C ASP A 277 42.33 76.47 -65.33
N ILE A 278 42.63 76.49 -66.63
CA ILE A 278 42.88 75.28 -67.43
C ILE A 278 44.17 74.55 -66.98
N GLY A 279 45.20 75.27 -66.55
CA GLY A 279 46.42 74.70 -65.98
C GLY A 279 46.16 73.98 -64.67
N ASP A 280 45.47 74.64 -63.73
CA ASP A 280 45.09 74.11 -62.42
C ASP A 280 44.17 72.88 -62.58
N ILE A 281 43.24 72.90 -63.54
CA ILE A 281 42.40 71.73 -63.89
C ILE A 281 43.26 70.58 -64.46
N GLN A 282 44.25 70.88 -65.31
CA GLN A 282 45.17 69.85 -65.85
C GLN A 282 46.09 69.25 -64.78
N GLU A 283 46.47 70.02 -63.77
CA GLU A 283 47.24 69.52 -62.63
C GLU A 283 46.36 68.69 -61.67
N ALA A 284 45.14 69.16 -61.38
CA ALA A 284 44.15 68.40 -60.60
C ALA A 284 43.81 67.05 -61.25
N LEU A 285 43.67 66.98 -62.57
CA LEU A 285 43.45 65.72 -63.31
C LEU A 285 44.64 64.76 -63.20
N LYS A 286 45.89 65.23 -63.35
CA LYS A 286 47.09 64.38 -63.14
C LYS A 286 47.18 63.84 -61.72
N ASN A 287 46.84 64.67 -60.73
CA ASN A 287 46.83 64.26 -59.32
C ASN A 287 45.71 63.24 -59.04
N HIS A 288 44.57 63.35 -59.72
CA HIS A 288 43.51 62.34 -59.69
C HIS A 288 43.95 61.03 -60.37
N ASP A 289 44.63 61.08 -61.52
CA ASP A 289 45.14 59.89 -62.20
C ASP A 289 46.19 59.15 -61.34
N SER A 290 47.11 59.89 -60.70
CA SER A 290 48.06 59.33 -59.73
C SER A 290 47.36 58.71 -58.52
N TRP A 291 46.30 59.35 -58.01
CA TRP A 291 45.50 58.81 -56.90
C TRP A 291 44.73 57.55 -57.31
N MET A 292 44.23 57.47 -58.54
CA MET A 292 43.61 56.27 -59.09
C MET A 292 44.62 55.11 -59.23
N GLU A 293 45.87 55.40 -59.60
CA GLU A 293 46.96 54.41 -59.62
C GLU A 293 47.29 53.92 -58.19
N ASP A 294 47.42 54.81 -57.21
CA ASP A 294 47.63 54.45 -55.79
C ASP A 294 46.47 53.63 -55.21
N VAL A 295 45.22 53.97 -55.54
CA VAL A 295 44.02 53.19 -55.17
C VAL A 295 44.05 51.81 -55.82
N SER A 296 44.41 51.71 -57.10
CA SER A 296 44.52 50.42 -57.80
C SER A 296 45.63 49.55 -57.21
N ASN A 297 46.79 50.14 -56.89
CA ASN A 297 47.90 49.45 -56.23
C ASN A 297 47.53 48.98 -54.81
N THR A 298 46.77 49.78 -54.07
CA THR A 298 46.27 49.42 -52.73
C THR A 298 45.26 48.28 -52.80
N LEU A 299 44.35 48.30 -53.78
CA LEU A 299 43.36 47.23 -53.99
C LEU A 299 44.03 45.92 -54.41
N GLN A 300 45.02 45.98 -55.31
CA GLN A 300 45.81 44.81 -55.72
C GLN A 300 46.54 44.18 -54.52
N GLN A 301 47.21 44.99 -53.69
CA GLN A 301 47.85 44.51 -52.45
C GLN A 301 46.85 43.98 -51.41
N MET A 302 45.59 44.40 -51.46
CA MET A 302 44.54 43.87 -50.59
C MET A 302 44.05 42.51 -51.10
N GLN A 303 43.86 42.35 -52.41
CA GLN A 303 43.50 41.06 -53.02
C GLN A 303 44.59 40.02 -52.77
N GLU A 304 45.86 40.36 -52.99
CA GLU A 304 46.98 39.46 -52.70
C GLU A 304 47.02 39.02 -51.22
N LYS A 305 46.61 39.89 -50.27
CA LYS A 305 46.51 39.52 -48.85
C LYS A 305 45.29 38.67 -48.55
N GLU A 306 44.16 38.89 -49.20
CA GLU A 306 42.96 38.05 -49.10
C GLU A 306 43.26 36.62 -49.60
N ASP A 307 43.90 36.51 -50.76
CA ASP A 307 44.27 35.24 -51.39
C ASP A 307 45.24 34.44 -50.48
N ASN A 308 46.31 35.07 -49.99
CA ASN A 308 47.25 34.45 -49.04
C ASN A 308 46.56 34.02 -47.73
N THR A 309 45.69 34.87 -47.16
CA THR A 309 44.96 34.55 -45.92
C THR A 309 43.98 33.39 -46.14
N THR A 310 43.41 33.28 -47.34
CA THR A 310 42.51 32.19 -47.73
C THR A 310 43.28 30.88 -47.88
N GLU A 311 44.50 30.90 -48.44
CA GLU A 311 45.38 29.72 -48.49
C GLU A 311 45.82 29.27 -47.09
N ASP A 312 46.21 30.19 -46.20
CA ASP A 312 46.53 29.87 -44.80
C ASP A 312 45.35 29.22 -44.06
N LEU A 313 44.13 29.73 -44.24
CA LEU A 313 42.91 29.14 -43.67
C LEU A 313 42.62 27.73 -44.20
N ILE A 314 42.86 27.48 -45.50
CA ILE A 314 42.72 26.15 -46.11
C ILE A 314 43.77 25.19 -45.54
N ASN A 315 45.02 25.62 -45.44
CA ASN A 315 46.12 24.82 -44.89
C ASN A 315 45.90 24.45 -43.43
N LEU A 316 45.53 25.42 -42.58
CA LEU A 316 45.23 25.19 -41.16
C LEU A 316 44.04 24.25 -40.97
N LYS A 317 42.98 24.40 -41.78
CA LYS A 317 41.82 23.50 -41.79
C LYS A 317 42.24 22.07 -42.13
N ASN A 318 43.02 21.89 -43.20
CA ASN A 318 43.48 20.57 -43.64
C ASN A 318 44.36 19.89 -42.59
N GLU A 319 45.26 20.64 -41.94
CA GLU A 319 46.10 20.13 -40.85
C GLU A 319 45.25 19.72 -39.62
N PHE A 320 44.23 20.52 -39.26
CA PHE A 320 43.32 20.22 -38.16
C PHE A 320 42.46 18.97 -38.43
N THR A 321 41.90 18.84 -39.64
CA THR A 321 41.18 17.63 -40.07
C THR A 321 42.08 16.39 -40.00
N ALA A 322 43.29 16.45 -40.57
CA ALA A 322 44.23 15.32 -40.51
C ALA A 322 44.64 14.94 -39.08
N LYS A 323 44.77 15.91 -38.16
CA LYS A 323 45.03 15.68 -36.72
C LYS A 323 43.82 15.11 -35.96
N LEU A 324 42.59 15.34 -36.42
CA LEU A 324 41.39 14.70 -35.87
C LEU A 324 41.26 13.26 -36.38
N ASP A 325 41.33 13.06 -37.70
CA ASP A 325 41.17 11.75 -38.36
C ASP A 325 42.25 10.72 -37.92
N THR A 326 43.41 11.19 -37.42
CA THR A 326 44.49 10.33 -36.89
C THR A 326 44.48 10.15 -35.38
N LYS A 327 43.72 10.96 -34.62
CA LYS A 327 43.58 10.82 -33.16
C LYS A 327 42.28 10.14 -32.76
N VAL A 328 41.21 10.34 -33.53
CA VAL A 328 39.93 9.68 -33.33
C VAL A 328 39.84 8.54 -34.32
N ASP A 329 40.20 7.33 -33.87
CA ASP A 329 39.87 6.11 -34.60
C ASP A 329 38.35 5.90 -34.56
N ASN A 330 37.67 6.53 -35.51
CA ASN A 330 36.23 6.47 -35.69
C ASN A 330 35.74 5.05 -36.04
N VAL A 331 36.63 4.14 -36.46
CA VAL A 331 36.28 2.73 -36.68
C VAL A 331 36.28 2.02 -35.34
N ALA A 332 37.39 2.04 -34.60
CA ALA A 332 37.52 1.38 -33.30
C ALA A 332 36.51 1.91 -32.25
N TRP A 333 36.25 3.23 -32.22
CA TRP A 333 35.23 3.81 -31.33
C TRP A 333 33.82 3.36 -31.70
N LYS A 334 33.51 3.26 -33.00
CA LYS A 334 32.21 2.79 -33.48
C LYS A 334 32.03 1.30 -33.21
N GLU A 335 33.04 0.47 -33.49
CA GLU A 335 33.01 -0.98 -33.21
C GLU A 335 32.77 -1.23 -31.73
N ALA A 336 33.49 -0.54 -30.83
CA ALA A 336 33.27 -0.62 -29.39
C ALA A 336 31.87 -0.16 -28.94
N ASN A 337 31.27 0.81 -29.63
CA ASN A 337 29.91 1.27 -29.35
C ASN A 337 28.82 0.31 -29.90
N ASP A 338 29.04 -0.28 -31.08
CA ASP A 338 28.14 -1.27 -31.68
C ASP A 338 28.17 -2.59 -30.87
N ASP A 339 29.34 -3.01 -30.37
CA ASP A 339 29.49 -4.10 -29.38
C ASP A 339 28.79 -3.78 -28.05
N LEU A 340 28.84 -2.53 -27.60
CA LEU A 340 28.14 -2.11 -26.38
C LEU A 340 26.62 -2.16 -26.54
N ASP A 341 26.05 -1.74 -27.68
CA ASP A 341 24.60 -1.91 -27.94
C ASP A 341 24.23 -3.39 -28.03
N ALA A 342 25.05 -4.24 -28.67
CA ALA A 342 24.83 -5.68 -28.71
C ALA A 342 24.84 -6.32 -27.30
N ALA A 343 25.74 -5.88 -26.41
CA ALA A 343 25.78 -6.31 -25.02
C ALA A 343 24.55 -5.80 -24.22
N VAL A 344 24.19 -4.52 -24.35
CA VAL A 344 23.01 -3.92 -23.71
C VAL A 344 21.72 -4.59 -24.17
N LYS A 345 21.62 -4.93 -25.45
CA LYS A 345 20.50 -5.68 -26.03
C LYS A 345 20.42 -7.10 -25.48
N THR A 346 21.55 -7.81 -25.39
CA THR A 346 21.63 -9.14 -24.77
C THR A 346 21.13 -9.11 -23.31
N VAL A 347 21.56 -8.12 -22.52
CA VAL A 347 21.08 -7.92 -21.15
C VAL A 347 19.58 -7.59 -21.11
N ARG A 348 19.07 -6.76 -22.03
CA ARG A 348 17.64 -6.43 -22.15
C ARG A 348 16.78 -7.66 -22.47
N ASP A 349 17.28 -8.55 -23.32
CA ASP A 349 16.58 -9.78 -23.71
C ASP A 349 16.63 -10.81 -22.56
N MET A 350 17.74 -10.92 -21.83
CA MET A 350 17.84 -11.73 -20.60
C MET A 350 16.87 -11.23 -19.50
N VAL A 351 16.79 -9.92 -19.26
CA VAL A 351 15.85 -9.32 -18.29
C VAL A 351 14.39 -9.56 -18.73
N SER A 352 14.12 -9.50 -20.04
CA SER A 352 12.80 -9.81 -20.60
C SER A 352 12.41 -11.28 -20.38
N SER A 353 13.34 -12.21 -20.61
CA SER A 353 13.13 -13.64 -20.35
C SER A 353 12.90 -13.91 -18.86
N LEU A 354 13.74 -13.36 -17.98
CA LEU A 354 13.62 -13.53 -16.54
C LEU A 354 12.28 -12.98 -16.01
N ARG A 355 11.80 -11.86 -16.57
CA ARG A 355 10.47 -11.32 -16.24
C ARG A 355 9.36 -12.29 -16.63
N LEU A 356 9.42 -12.87 -17.83
CA LEU A 356 8.42 -13.87 -18.27
C LEU A 356 8.44 -15.12 -17.39
N ASP A 357 9.62 -15.60 -16.96
CA ASP A 357 9.76 -16.71 -16.01
C ASP A 357 9.19 -16.38 -14.63
N VAL A 358 9.44 -15.17 -14.12
CA VAL A 358 8.85 -14.71 -12.84
C VAL A 358 7.33 -14.59 -12.94
N ASP A 359 6.79 -14.01 -14.00
CA ASP A 359 5.35 -13.92 -14.22
C ASP A 359 4.71 -15.30 -14.42
N ALA A 360 5.42 -16.27 -15.01
CA ALA A 360 4.97 -17.66 -15.15
C ALA A 360 5.00 -18.42 -13.81
N ARG A 361 6.05 -18.24 -13.00
CA ARG A 361 6.12 -18.80 -11.63
C ARG A 361 5.04 -18.22 -10.74
N ARG A 362 4.80 -16.91 -10.81
CA ARG A 362 3.72 -16.23 -10.10
C ARG A 362 2.35 -16.84 -10.44
N ARG A 363 2.03 -16.99 -11.73
CA ARG A 363 0.77 -17.63 -12.18
C ARG A 363 0.59 -19.05 -11.62
N LYS A 364 1.66 -19.86 -11.53
CA LYS A 364 1.61 -21.18 -10.89
C LYS A 364 1.36 -21.12 -9.37
N VAL A 365 1.90 -20.12 -8.68
CA VAL A 365 1.63 -19.90 -7.25
C VAL A 365 0.17 -19.45 -7.05
N ASP A 366 -0.33 -18.54 -7.87
CA ASP A 366 -1.73 -18.09 -7.83
C ASP A 366 -2.71 -19.25 -8.12
N GLU A 367 -2.36 -20.16 -9.04
CA GLU A 367 -3.10 -21.41 -9.34
C GLU A 367 -3.10 -22.39 -8.14
N ILE A 368 -1.94 -22.69 -7.56
CA ILE A 368 -1.84 -23.55 -6.37
C ILE A 368 -2.61 -22.96 -5.18
N LEU A 369 -2.57 -21.64 -4.98
CA LEU A 369 -3.35 -20.96 -3.94
C LEU A 369 -4.86 -21.01 -4.20
N ALA A 370 -5.30 -21.07 -5.46
CA ALA A 370 -6.71 -21.28 -5.80
C ALA A 370 -7.15 -22.72 -5.47
N THR A 371 -6.33 -23.73 -5.79
CA THR A 371 -6.58 -25.13 -5.40
C THR A 371 -6.66 -25.28 -3.87
N ILE A 372 -5.67 -24.78 -3.13
CA ILE A 372 -5.65 -24.87 -1.66
C ILE A 372 -6.88 -24.22 -1.03
N ARG A 373 -7.36 -23.08 -1.57
CA ARG A 373 -8.61 -22.45 -1.10
C ARG A 373 -9.84 -23.32 -1.38
N HIS A 374 -9.91 -23.95 -2.56
CA HIS A 374 -11.01 -24.83 -2.92
C HIS A 374 -11.03 -26.08 -2.01
N ASP A 375 -9.87 -26.69 -1.77
CA ASP A 375 -9.72 -27.86 -0.90
C ASP A 375 -10.12 -27.53 0.55
N ILE A 376 -9.70 -26.36 1.06
CA ILE A 376 -10.12 -25.86 2.39
C ILE A 376 -11.64 -25.75 2.45
N THR A 377 -12.28 -25.06 1.49
CA THR A 377 -13.75 -24.91 1.49
C THR A 377 -14.47 -26.26 1.36
N SER A 378 -13.93 -27.22 0.60
CA SER A 378 -14.50 -28.58 0.55
C SER A 378 -14.39 -29.30 1.89
N VAL A 379 -13.25 -29.22 2.57
CA VAL A 379 -13.05 -29.79 3.91
C VAL A 379 -13.97 -29.12 4.93
N GLU A 380 -14.16 -27.80 4.86
CA GLU A 380 -15.10 -27.05 5.71
C GLU A 380 -16.54 -27.53 5.51
N THR A 381 -17.00 -27.70 4.27
CA THR A 381 -18.35 -28.22 3.99
C THR A 381 -18.53 -29.67 4.45
N ASN A 382 -17.53 -30.53 4.23
CA ASN A 382 -17.57 -31.94 4.65
C ASN A 382 -17.58 -32.07 6.19
N LEU A 383 -16.86 -31.18 6.89
CA LEU A 383 -16.84 -31.13 8.35
C LEU A 383 -18.18 -30.69 8.92
N GLU A 384 -18.81 -29.66 8.36
CA GLU A 384 -20.12 -29.19 8.83
C GLU A 384 -21.24 -30.19 8.52
N GLU A 385 -21.20 -30.87 7.36
CA GLU A 385 -22.09 -32.00 7.07
C GLU A 385 -21.90 -33.15 8.06
N SER A 386 -20.65 -33.58 8.30
CA SER A 386 -20.36 -34.63 9.27
C SER A 386 -20.78 -34.26 10.70
N LYS A 387 -20.68 -32.98 11.07
CA LYS A 387 -21.12 -32.43 12.37
C LYS A 387 -22.64 -32.42 12.49
N ALA A 388 -23.35 -31.97 11.46
CA ALA A 388 -24.82 -32.02 11.41
C ALA A 388 -25.34 -33.46 11.45
N LYS A 389 -24.68 -34.39 10.74
CA LYS A 389 -24.99 -35.82 10.78
C LYS A 389 -24.76 -36.41 12.16
N LEU A 390 -23.60 -36.17 12.78
CA LEU A 390 -23.30 -36.69 14.14
C LEU A 390 -24.29 -36.17 15.19
N ALA A 391 -24.75 -34.92 15.08
CA ALA A 391 -25.82 -34.40 15.92
C ALA A 391 -27.13 -35.19 15.69
N SER A 392 -27.56 -35.38 14.44
CA SER A 392 -28.78 -36.11 14.12
C SER A 392 -28.73 -37.59 14.52
N ASP A 393 -27.61 -38.28 14.30
CA ASP A 393 -27.39 -39.67 14.74
C ASP A 393 -27.43 -39.78 16.28
N THR A 394 -26.90 -38.76 16.99
CA THR A 394 -26.96 -38.67 18.46
C THR A 394 -28.39 -38.43 18.95
N ASP A 395 -29.15 -37.52 18.35
CA ASP A 395 -30.55 -37.27 18.69
C ASP A 395 -31.42 -38.51 18.44
N HIS A 396 -31.20 -39.25 17.35
CA HIS A 396 -31.88 -40.53 17.11
C HIS A 396 -31.54 -41.57 18.19
N ALA A 397 -30.27 -41.67 18.59
CA ALA A 397 -29.84 -42.58 19.65
C ALA A 397 -30.45 -42.22 21.03
N ILE A 398 -30.51 -40.92 21.36
CA ILE A 398 -31.15 -40.42 22.59
C ILE A 398 -32.65 -40.72 22.58
N ASN A 399 -33.35 -40.42 21.48
CA ASN A 399 -34.79 -40.68 21.38
C ASN A 399 -35.12 -42.19 21.44
N ALA A 400 -34.30 -43.04 20.81
CA ALA A 400 -34.42 -44.50 20.92
C ALA A 400 -34.13 -45.03 22.34
N LEU A 401 -33.21 -44.40 23.08
CA LEU A 401 -32.94 -44.73 24.47
C LEU A 401 -34.10 -44.29 25.39
N ASN A 402 -34.63 -43.08 25.20
CA ASN A 402 -35.79 -42.57 25.95
C ASN A 402 -37.00 -43.49 25.78
N GLY A 403 -37.36 -43.88 24.54
CA GLY A 403 -38.46 -44.82 24.30
C GLY A 403 -38.26 -46.20 24.95
N ARG A 404 -37.02 -46.66 25.13
CA ARG A 404 -36.71 -47.87 25.91
C ARG A 404 -36.85 -47.66 27.42
N ILE A 405 -36.47 -46.48 27.92
CA ILE A 405 -36.66 -46.10 29.33
C ILE A 405 -38.15 -46.02 29.65
N ASP A 406 -38.95 -45.37 28.81
CA ASP A 406 -40.41 -45.25 28.98
C ASP A 406 -41.10 -46.62 28.98
N PHE A 407 -40.71 -47.52 28.07
CA PHE A 407 -41.19 -48.91 28.07
C PHE A 407 -40.81 -49.66 29.37
N THR A 408 -39.56 -49.53 29.81
CA THR A 408 -39.06 -50.16 31.06
C THR A 408 -39.79 -49.61 32.29
N ASN A 409 -40.06 -48.30 32.33
CA ASN A 409 -40.83 -47.67 33.41
C ASN A 409 -42.29 -48.16 33.44
N LYS A 410 -42.89 -48.38 32.28
CA LYS A 410 -44.25 -48.93 32.16
C LYS A 410 -44.34 -50.38 32.64
N ASP A 411 -43.39 -51.22 32.22
CA ASP A 411 -43.28 -52.61 32.69
C ASP A 411 -43.02 -52.68 34.21
N LEU A 412 -42.21 -51.75 34.74
CA LEU A 412 -41.98 -51.63 36.19
C LEU A 412 -43.27 -51.24 36.94
N SER A 413 -44.07 -50.30 36.42
CA SER A 413 -45.39 -49.94 37.00
C SER A 413 -46.33 -51.15 37.02
N ALA A 414 -46.47 -51.85 35.89
CA ALA A 414 -47.29 -53.05 35.81
C ALA A 414 -46.80 -54.17 36.76
N THR A 415 -45.49 -54.30 36.95
CA THR A 415 -44.89 -55.23 37.91
C THR A 415 -45.19 -54.82 39.35
N GLN A 416 -45.17 -53.52 39.68
CA GLN A 416 -45.54 -53.01 41.00
C GLN A 416 -47.05 -53.20 41.31
N GLU A 417 -47.92 -52.95 40.33
CA GLU A 417 -49.37 -53.20 40.42
C GLU A 417 -49.68 -54.70 40.63
N SER A 418 -49.00 -55.57 39.88
CA SER A 418 -49.09 -57.03 40.05
C SER A 418 -48.59 -57.48 41.42
N LEU A 419 -47.43 -56.98 41.87
CA LEU A 419 -46.89 -57.25 43.21
C LEU A 419 -47.89 -56.83 44.31
N HIS A 420 -48.45 -55.63 44.22
CA HIS A 420 -49.43 -55.14 45.19
C HIS A 420 -50.71 -56.00 45.20
N THR A 421 -51.17 -56.47 44.03
CA THR A 421 -52.27 -57.42 43.92
C THR A 421 -51.95 -58.74 44.64
N THR A 422 -50.75 -59.32 44.42
CA THR A 422 -50.34 -60.55 45.12
C THR A 422 -50.17 -60.36 46.63
N GLN A 423 -49.71 -59.18 47.06
CA GLN A 423 -49.60 -58.83 48.48
C GLN A 423 -50.98 -58.77 49.15
N ASN A 424 -51.97 -58.18 48.47
CA ASN A 424 -53.34 -58.10 48.99
C ASN A 424 -53.96 -59.50 49.07
N SER A 425 -53.90 -60.30 48.00
CA SER A 425 -54.40 -61.69 48.03
C SER A 425 -53.70 -62.58 49.06
N LEU A 426 -52.41 -62.36 49.33
CA LEU A 426 -51.69 -63.05 50.41
C LEU A 426 -52.18 -62.60 51.79
N SER A 427 -52.47 -61.31 51.97
CA SER A 427 -53.08 -60.78 53.22
C SER A 427 -54.49 -61.34 53.44
N ASP A 428 -55.29 -61.45 52.38
CA ASP A 428 -56.63 -62.07 52.44
C ASP A 428 -56.52 -63.55 52.81
N CYS A 429 -55.59 -64.30 52.21
CA CYS A 429 -55.31 -65.69 52.58
C CYS A 429 -54.85 -65.83 54.05
N PHE A 430 -54.01 -64.92 54.57
CA PHE A 430 -53.66 -64.92 55.99
C PHE A 430 -54.87 -64.64 56.90
N ASN A 431 -55.79 -63.77 56.48
CA ASN A 431 -57.04 -63.50 57.21
C ASN A 431 -57.97 -64.73 57.20
N GLU A 432 -58.16 -65.38 56.05
CA GLU A 432 -58.93 -66.63 55.92
C GLU A 432 -58.35 -67.74 56.80
N VAL A 433 -57.04 -67.96 56.75
CA VAL A 433 -56.35 -68.95 57.61
C VAL A 433 -56.51 -68.62 59.09
N ALA A 434 -56.50 -67.35 59.48
CA ALA A 434 -56.74 -66.94 60.87
C ALA A 434 -58.20 -67.22 61.32
N VAL A 435 -59.18 -66.98 60.45
CA VAL A 435 -60.60 -67.32 60.70
C VAL A 435 -60.79 -68.83 60.81
N VAL A 436 -60.28 -69.61 59.85
CA VAL A 436 -60.35 -71.08 59.88
C VAL A 436 -59.68 -71.66 61.13
N ARG A 437 -58.56 -71.08 61.58
CA ARG A 437 -57.93 -71.49 62.84
C ARG A 437 -58.79 -71.18 64.06
N SER A 438 -59.39 -69.99 64.14
CA SER A 438 -60.33 -69.60 65.19
C SER A 438 -61.57 -70.51 65.25
N ASP A 439 -62.13 -70.87 64.09
CA ASP A 439 -63.32 -71.71 64.02
C ASP A 439 -63.00 -73.18 64.30
N LEU A 440 -61.81 -73.65 63.96
CA LEU A 440 -61.31 -74.96 64.39
C LEU A 440 -61.03 -75.00 65.90
N GLU A 441 -60.40 -73.96 66.47
CA GLU A 441 -60.20 -73.80 67.92
C GLU A 441 -61.54 -73.82 68.67
N ARG A 442 -62.57 -73.09 68.18
CA ARG A 442 -63.93 -73.12 68.72
C ARG A 442 -64.59 -74.49 68.59
N SER A 443 -64.57 -75.09 67.40
CA SER A 443 -65.19 -76.39 67.14
C SER A 443 -64.57 -77.51 67.99
N LEU A 444 -63.24 -77.47 68.19
CA LEU A 444 -62.53 -78.33 69.14
C LEU A 444 -63.03 -78.11 70.57
N ALA A 445 -63.12 -76.87 71.05
CA ALA A 445 -63.67 -76.58 72.38
C ALA A 445 -65.12 -77.07 72.54
N ASP A 446 -65.98 -76.90 71.53
CA ASP A 446 -67.36 -77.37 71.54
C ASP A 446 -67.45 -78.91 71.52
N THR A 447 -66.58 -79.60 70.78
CA THR A 447 -66.51 -81.08 70.82
C THR A 447 -65.98 -81.59 72.16
N GLU A 448 -64.95 -80.95 72.72
CA GLU A 448 -64.40 -81.28 74.04
C GLU A 448 -65.44 -81.06 75.15
N ALA A 449 -66.21 -79.96 75.09
CA ALA A 449 -67.29 -79.67 76.02
C ALA A 449 -68.44 -80.69 75.93
N ARG A 450 -68.83 -81.10 74.71
CA ARG A 450 -69.81 -82.18 74.48
C ARG A 450 -69.31 -83.50 75.08
N VAL A 451 -68.10 -83.94 74.73
CA VAL A 451 -67.52 -85.19 75.26
C VAL A 451 -67.40 -85.16 76.79
N LYS A 452 -67.00 -84.04 77.41
CA LYS A 452 -66.98 -83.88 78.87
C LYS A 452 -68.38 -84.00 79.49
N ASN A 453 -69.42 -83.50 78.83
CA ASN A 453 -70.79 -83.61 79.30
C ASN A 453 -71.37 -85.02 79.10
N ASP A 454 -71.10 -85.68 77.97
CA ASP A 454 -71.49 -87.07 77.71
C ASP A 454 -70.83 -88.02 78.72
N ILE A 455 -69.55 -87.82 79.04
CA ILE A 455 -68.84 -88.56 80.10
C ILE A 455 -69.49 -88.33 81.46
N ARG A 456 -69.80 -87.08 81.83
CA ARG A 456 -70.51 -86.77 83.09
C ARG A 456 -71.89 -87.40 83.16
N GLN A 457 -72.66 -87.35 82.07
CA GLN A 457 -73.97 -88.00 82.00
C GLN A 457 -73.84 -89.52 82.14
N LYS A 458 -72.88 -90.14 81.45
CA LYS A 458 -72.64 -91.58 81.55
C LYS A 458 -72.11 -91.99 82.94
N GLN A 459 -71.33 -91.14 83.61
CA GLN A 459 -70.98 -91.32 85.02
C GLN A 459 -72.21 -91.26 85.92
N GLN A 460 -73.10 -90.28 85.74
CA GLN A 460 -74.35 -90.14 86.48
C GLN A 460 -75.28 -91.35 86.26
N GLU A 461 -75.55 -91.74 85.00
CA GLU A 461 -76.31 -92.94 84.65
C GLU A 461 -75.70 -94.23 85.24
N THR A 462 -74.39 -94.27 85.43
CA THR A 462 -73.69 -95.42 86.02
C THR A 462 -73.81 -95.41 87.55
N MET A 463 -73.76 -94.23 88.20
CA MET A 463 -74.00 -94.10 89.63
C MET A 463 -75.46 -94.39 89.99
N GLU A 464 -76.42 -93.97 89.16
CA GLU A 464 -77.84 -94.31 89.31
C GLU A 464 -78.06 -95.82 89.21
N LYS A 465 -77.51 -96.48 88.17
CA LYS A 465 -77.56 -97.95 88.03
C LYS A 465 -76.80 -98.68 89.15
N MET A 466 -75.76 -98.07 89.72
CA MET A 466 -75.05 -98.60 90.88
C MET A 466 -75.96 -98.54 92.11
N GLY A 467 -76.66 -97.42 92.34
CA GLY A 467 -77.68 -97.28 93.38
C GLY A 467 -78.86 -98.23 93.20
N ASP A 468 -79.34 -98.46 91.97
CA ASP A 468 -80.36 -99.48 91.66
C ASP A 468 -79.87 -100.89 92.02
N VAL A 469 -78.61 -101.21 91.72
CA VAL A 469 -77.99 -102.51 92.04
C VAL A 469 -77.75 -102.66 93.54
N GLU A 470 -77.36 -101.60 94.24
CA GLU A 470 -77.23 -101.56 95.70
C GLU A 470 -78.59 -101.72 96.37
N GLN A 471 -79.63 -100.98 95.95
CA GLN A 471 -80.99 -101.16 96.47
C GLN A 471 -81.54 -102.56 96.14
N GLN A 472 -81.24 -103.12 94.97
CA GLN A 472 -81.61 -104.50 94.63
C GLN A 472 -80.83 -105.52 95.48
N SER A 473 -79.60 -105.22 95.89
CA SER A 473 -78.81 -105.99 96.85
C SER A 473 -79.43 -105.92 98.25
N GLU A 474 -79.77 -104.73 98.73
CA GLU A 474 -80.47 -104.52 100.01
C GLU A 474 -81.84 -105.21 100.05
N LEU A 475 -82.64 -105.15 98.98
CA LEU A 475 -83.92 -105.84 98.89
C LEU A 475 -83.75 -107.37 98.91
N ARG A 476 -82.69 -107.91 98.26
CA ARG A 476 -82.32 -109.33 98.36
C ARG A 476 -81.87 -109.70 99.78
N ALA A 477 -81.08 -108.85 100.44
CA ALA A 477 -80.62 -109.07 101.81
C ALA A 477 -81.78 -108.99 102.82
N ALA A 478 -82.69 -108.02 102.66
CA ALA A 478 -83.91 -107.89 103.44
C ALA A 478 -84.88 -109.05 103.20
N GLU A 479 -84.93 -109.61 101.99
CA GLU A 479 -85.68 -110.85 101.75
C GLU A 479 -84.99 -112.09 102.37
N ALA A 480 -83.66 -112.19 102.30
CA ALA A 480 -82.92 -113.23 102.98
C ALA A 480 -83.16 -113.18 104.50
N SER A 481 -83.15 -111.98 105.09
CA SER A 481 -83.52 -111.74 106.50
C SER A 481 -84.99 -112.08 106.80
N ARG A 482 -85.94 -111.76 105.92
CA ARG A 482 -87.34 -112.20 106.06
C ARG A 482 -87.48 -113.73 105.99
N ARG A 483 -86.73 -114.41 105.12
CA ARG A 483 -86.69 -115.88 105.03
C ARG A 483 -86.04 -116.50 106.26
N LEU A 484 -85.01 -115.88 106.83
CA LEU A 484 -84.40 -116.24 108.12
C LEU A 484 -85.38 -116.07 109.28
N GLY A 485 -86.09 -114.95 109.38
CA GLY A 485 -87.12 -114.73 110.41
C GLY A 485 -88.31 -115.69 110.29
N ALA A 486 -88.70 -116.06 109.06
CA ALA A 486 -89.71 -117.10 108.83
C ALA A 486 -89.22 -118.52 109.19
N LEU A 487 -87.91 -118.77 109.09
CA LEU A 487 -87.25 -119.99 109.59
C LEU A 487 -87.21 -120.00 111.12
N ASP A 488 -86.90 -118.87 111.75
CA ASP A 488 -86.84 -118.72 113.21
C ASP A 488 -88.23 -118.89 113.86
N LEU A 489 -89.27 -118.26 113.29
CA LEU A 489 -90.67 -118.48 113.67
C LEU A 489 -91.10 -119.95 113.48
N ARG A 490 -90.57 -120.66 112.48
CA ARG A 490 -90.79 -122.10 112.32
C ARG A 490 -90.07 -122.94 113.37
N MET A 491 -88.84 -122.57 113.78
CA MET A 491 -88.15 -123.24 114.88
C MET A 491 -88.88 -123.02 116.22
N SER A 492 -89.34 -121.80 116.49
CA SER A 492 -90.17 -121.47 117.65
C SER A 492 -91.46 -122.31 117.69
N GLY A 493 -92.14 -122.48 116.54
CA GLY A 493 -93.29 -123.38 116.42
C GLY A 493 -92.99 -124.87 116.71
N VAL A 494 -91.82 -125.37 116.27
CA VAL A 494 -91.37 -126.74 116.56
C VAL A 494 -91.03 -126.92 118.05
N GLN A 495 -90.52 -125.88 118.72
CA GLN A 495 -90.13 -125.95 120.13
C GLN A 495 -91.34 -126.07 121.09
N GLY A 496 -92.55 -125.67 120.67
CA GLY A 496 -93.78 -125.86 121.43
C GLY A 496 -94.30 -127.31 121.45
N GLY A 497 -94.21 -128.04 120.33
CA GLY A 497 -94.78 -129.39 120.19
C GLY A 497 -94.06 -130.48 121.01
N LEU A 498 -92.81 -130.26 121.39
CA LEU A 498 -91.98 -131.21 122.15
C LEU A 498 -92.38 -131.35 123.64
N GLY A 499 -93.33 -130.54 124.13
CA GLY A 499 -93.84 -130.63 125.50
C GLY A 499 -94.73 -131.86 125.77
N GLU A 500 -95.53 -132.29 124.79
CA GLU A 500 -96.53 -133.35 124.99
C GLU A 500 -95.94 -134.75 124.80
N GLN A 501 -95.11 -134.97 123.77
CA GLN A 501 -94.43 -136.25 123.54
C GLN A 501 -93.59 -136.74 124.74
N LYS A 502 -93.16 -135.84 125.63
CA LYS A 502 -92.38 -136.18 126.82
C LYS A 502 -93.15 -137.02 127.85
N ARG A 503 -94.49 -137.10 127.79
CA ARG A 503 -95.30 -137.98 128.66
C ARG A 503 -95.49 -139.39 128.08
N ASP A 504 -95.74 -139.52 126.79
CA ASP A 504 -96.02 -140.83 126.18
C ASP A 504 -94.75 -141.68 125.98
N ILE A 505 -93.60 -141.03 125.80
CA ILE A 505 -92.27 -141.68 125.72
C ILE A 505 -91.90 -142.44 127.03
N LEU A 506 -92.55 -142.18 128.16
CA LEU A 506 -92.37 -142.95 129.39
C LEU A 506 -93.19 -144.25 129.45
N LYS A 507 -94.25 -144.41 128.65
CA LYS A 507 -95.00 -145.68 128.55
C LYS A 507 -94.44 -146.61 127.47
N LEU A 508 -94.02 -146.06 126.33
CA LEU A 508 -93.43 -146.85 125.23
C LEU A 508 -92.03 -147.43 125.56
N ARG A 509 -91.45 -147.11 126.72
CA ARG A 509 -90.13 -147.62 127.14
C ARG A 509 -90.20 -149.01 127.80
N GLU A 510 -91.35 -149.44 128.32
CA GLU A 510 -91.47 -150.76 128.96
C GLU A 510 -91.63 -151.90 127.94
N GLU A 511 -92.26 -151.66 126.78
CA GLU A 511 -92.48 -152.68 125.74
C GLU A 511 -91.29 -152.84 124.77
N VAL A 512 -90.42 -151.83 124.62
CA VAL A 512 -89.21 -151.91 123.78
C VAL A 512 -88.09 -152.76 124.43
N ASN A 513 -88.20 -153.11 125.73
CA ASN A 513 -87.29 -154.03 126.42
C ASN A 513 -87.25 -155.46 125.81
N GLY A 514 -88.17 -155.81 124.91
CA GLY A 514 -88.29 -157.16 124.34
C GLY A 514 -87.25 -157.56 123.28
N LEU A 515 -86.66 -156.62 122.52
CA LEU A 515 -85.87 -156.93 121.31
C LEU A 515 -84.46 -156.30 121.27
N THR A 516 -83.76 -156.42 122.39
CA THR A 516 -82.34 -156.04 122.59
C THR A 516 -81.32 -156.84 121.76
N VAL A 517 -81.71 -157.96 121.11
CA VAL A 517 -80.77 -159.08 120.83
C VAL A 517 -80.73 -159.56 119.36
N LYS A 518 -79.97 -158.85 118.51
CA LYS A 518 -79.09 -159.30 117.39
C LYS A 518 -78.88 -158.11 116.42
N SER A 519 -77.68 -157.57 116.24
CA SER A 519 -76.46 -158.16 115.64
C SER A 519 -76.69 -158.55 114.18
N ALA A 520 -76.18 -157.88 113.14
CA ALA A 520 -74.87 -157.23 112.87
C ALA A 520 -73.76 -158.19 112.42
N SER A 521 -73.21 -157.90 111.22
CA SER A 521 -71.92 -158.29 110.60
C SER A 521 -71.96 -157.74 109.15
N HIS A 522 -70.97 -157.07 108.58
CA HIS A 522 -69.65 -156.59 109.02
C HIS A 522 -69.60 -155.03 108.84
N GLU A 523 -68.95 -154.22 109.68
CA GLU A 523 -67.52 -154.17 110.06
C GLU A 523 -66.66 -153.47 108.99
N VAL A 524 -66.45 -152.16 109.16
CA VAL A 524 -65.19 -151.51 109.59
C VAL A 524 -64.07 -151.58 108.55
N ASP A 525 -63.84 -150.44 107.87
CA ASP A 525 -62.49 -150.04 107.49
C ASP A 525 -62.31 -148.50 107.58
N ILE A 526 -61.79 -148.08 108.73
CA ILE A 526 -60.72 -147.08 108.92
C ILE A 526 -60.80 -145.74 108.15
N GLN A 527 -61.48 -144.77 108.78
CA GLN A 527 -60.83 -143.59 109.40
C GLN A 527 -59.80 -142.77 108.57
N LYS A 528 -60.21 -141.61 108.03
CA LYS A 528 -59.35 -140.39 107.90
C LYS A 528 -60.14 -139.13 107.49
N VAL A 529 -59.68 -137.96 107.98
CA VAL A 529 -59.98 -136.59 107.47
C VAL A 529 -61.49 -136.24 107.41
N GLY A 530 -62.09 -135.54 108.38
CA GLY A 530 -61.49 -134.59 109.32
C GLY A 530 -61.24 -133.24 108.66
N ASP A 531 -61.96 -132.21 109.07
CA ASP A 531 -61.73 -130.79 108.75
C ASP A 531 -61.66 -130.47 107.23
N ALA A 532 -62.78 -130.37 106.52
CA ALA A 532 -63.72 -129.22 106.55
C ALA A 532 -63.09 -127.81 106.39
N CYS A 533 -61.80 -127.61 106.70
CA CYS A 533 -61.11 -126.32 106.66
C CYS A 533 -60.41 -126.03 105.31
N LYS A 534 -60.36 -127.02 104.39
CA LYS A 534 -59.64 -126.91 103.09
C LYS A 534 -60.54 -126.62 101.86
N LYS A 535 -61.80 -126.20 102.05
CA LYS A 535 -62.70 -125.87 100.92
C LYS A 535 -62.70 -124.40 100.48
N LEU A 536 -62.13 -123.47 101.25
CA LEU A 536 -62.00 -122.05 100.84
C LEU A 536 -60.92 -121.83 99.77
N ASP A 537 -59.88 -122.66 99.72
CA ASP A 537 -58.69 -122.42 98.87
C ASP A 537 -58.84 -122.91 97.42
N LYS A 538 -59.93 -123.59 97.06
CA LYS A 538 -60.15 -124.11 95.70
C LYS A 538 -61.00 -123.22 94.79
N GLN A 539 -61.79 -122.28 95.32
CA GLN A 539 -62.44 -121.26 94.49
C GLN A 539 -61.41 -120.23 94.00
N ARG A 540 -60.48 -119.84 94.88
CA ARG A 540 -59.38 -118.90 94.62
C ARG A 540 -58.55 -119.23 93.36
N ASN A 541 -58.45 -120.50 92.98
CA ASN A 541 -57.72 -120.94 91.79
C ASN A 541 -58.52 -120.84 90.48
N LEU A 542 -59.85 -120.83 90.52
CA LEU A 542 -60.68 -120.46 89.35
C LEU A 542 -60.59 -118.95 89.10
N ASP A 543 -60.69 -118.16 90.16
CA ASP A 543 -60.54 -116.71 90.08
C ASP A 543 -59.13 -116.32 89.61
N SER A 544 -58.09 -117.05 90.05
CA SER A 544 -56.70 -116.86 89.58
C SER A 544 -56.45 -117.24 88.11
N GLN A 545 -57.32 -118.04 87.47
CA GLN A 545 -57.27 -118.27 86.03
C GLN A 545 -58.04 -117.19 85.26
N ASN A 546 -59.17 -116.73 85.80
CA ASN A 546 -59.93 -115.60 85.25
C ASN A 546 -59.10 -114.30 85.28
N MET A 547 -58.38 -114.06 86.37
CA MET A 547 -57.46 -112.92 86.52
C MET A 547 -56.30 -112.98 85.51
N LYS A 548 -55.88 -114.17 85.06
CA LYS A 548 -54.85 -114.29 84.02
C LYS A 548 -55.37 -113.82 82.66
N ALA A 549 -56.58 -114.22 82.27
CA ALA A 549 -57.22 -113.72 81.04
C ALA A 549 -57.45 -112.20 81.07
N GLN A 550 -57.66 -111.61 82.25
CA GLN A 550 -57.74 -110.16 82.42
C GLN A 550 -56.36 -109.48 82.37
N LEU A 551 -55.28 -110.13 82.81
CA LEU A 551 -53.92 -109.63 82.70
C LEU A 551 -53.37 -109.69 81.27
N ASP A 552 -53.65 -110.76 80.52
CA ASP A 552 -53.27 -110.88 79.11
C ASP A 552 -53.93 -109.73 78.30
N GLY A 553 -55.21 -109.44 78.54
CA GLY A 553 -55.92 -108.28 77.95
C GLY A 553 -55.50 -106.90 78.46
N ILE A 554 -54.74 -106.81 79.56
CA ILE A 554 -54.10 -105.56 80.02
C ILE A 554 -52.73 -105.39 79.35
N HIS A 555 -52.04 -106.48 78.99
CA HIS A 555 -50.77 -106.45 78.26
C HIS A 555 -50.97 -105.88 76.85
N ASP A 556 -51.98 -106.37 76.12
CA ASP A 556 -52.40 -105.82 74.81
C ASP A 556 -52.67 -104.30 74.86
N VAL A 557 -53.28 -103.81 75.95
CA VAL A 557 -53.61 -102.39 76.13
C VAL A 557 -52.37 -101.55 76.51
N LEU A 558 -51.31 -102.16 77.04
CA LEU A 558 -50.10 -101.46 77.43
C LEU A 558 -49.13 -101.27 76.25
N ASP A 559 -48.99 -102.27 75.37
CA ASP A 559 -48.23 -102.12 74.12
C ASP A 559 -48.93 -101.12 73.17
N THR A 560 -50.24 -101.30 72.92
CA THR A 560 -50.99 -100.51 71.90
C THR A 560 -51.23 -99.03 72.26
N LYS A 561 -50.87 -98.56 73.46
CA LYS A 561 -51.16 -97.16 73.89
C LYS A 561 -50.01 -96.35 74.49
N VAL A 562 -48.80 -96.92 74.61
CA VAL A 562 -47.63 -96.13 75.06
C VAL A 562 -46.51 -96.08 74.02
N ASN A 563 -46.32 -97.12 73.20
CA ASN A 563 -45.16 -97.21 72.30
C ASN A 563 -45.43 -97.12 70.79
N GLU A 564 -46.66 -97.22 70.30
CA GLU A 564 -46.90 -97.08 68.85
C GLU A 564 -47.16 -95.63 68.42
N LYS A 565 -48.12 -94.90 68.99
CA LYS A 565 -48.52 -93.62 68.39
C LYS A 565 -47.43 -92.52 68.39
N PRO A 566 -46.73 -92.20 69.50
CA PRO A 566 -45.64 -91.23 69.44
C PRO A 566 -44.49 -91.68 68.53
N PHE A 567 -44.29 -92.99 68.40
CA PHE A 567 -43.20 -93.57 67.62
C PHE A 567 -43.54 -93.62 66.12
N GLU A 568 -44.79 -93.87 65.74
CA GLU A 568 -45.29 -93.71 64.37
C GLU A 568 -45.50 -92.24 64.00
N ASP A 569 -45.90 -91.35 64.91
CA ASP A 569 -45.94 -89.91 64.62
C ASP A 569 -44.50 -89.38 64.42
N VAL A 570 -43.51 -89.83 65.21
CA VAL A 570 -42.08 -89.54 64.98
C VAL A 570 -41.56 -90.21 63.71
N LYS A 571 -41.87 -91.48 63.44
CA LYS A 571 -41.44 -92.22 62.25
C LYS A 571 -42.11 -91.71 60.97
N HIS A 572 -43.34 -91.20 61.06
CA HIS A 572 -44.03 -90.49 59.97
C HIS A 572 -43.45 -89.08 59.78
N CYS A 573 -43.12 -88.35 60.84
CA CYS A 573 -42.40 -87.07 60.74
C CYS A 573 -40.98 -87.24 60.20
N VAL A 574 -40.24 -88.27 60.61
CA VAL A 574 -38.90 -88.62 60.10
C VAL A 574 -38.98 -89.18 58.69
N SER A 575 -39.98 -90.00 58.35
CA SER A 575 -40.22 -90.45 56.97
C SER A 575 -40.63 -89.28 56.07
N SER A 576 -41.46 -88.35 56.56
CA SER A 576 -41.86 -87.15 55.81
C SER A 576 -40.74 -86.13 55.68
N LEU A 577 -39.90 -85.98 56.71
CA LEU A 577 -38.69 -85.16 56.67
C LEU A 577 -37.65 -85.78 55.72
N THR A 578 -37.47 -87.10 55.76
CA THR A 578 -36.55 -87.82 54.85
C THR A 578 -37.06 -87.77 53.42
N LYS A 579 -38.35 -88.04 53.17
CA LYS A 579 -38.99 -87.87 51.85
C LYS A 579 -38.98 -86.41 51.40
N GLY A 580 -39.09 -85.44 52.31
CA GLY A 580 -38.97 -84.01 52.05
C GLY A 580 -37.55 -83.60 51.66
N VAL A 581 -36.54 -84.10 52.38
CA VAL A 581 -35.11 -83.91 52.10
C VAL A 581 -34.71 -84.63 50.81
N VAL A 582 -35.25 -85.81 50.52
CA VAL A 582 -35.04 -86.53 49.25
C VAL A 582 -35.73 -85.80 48.09
N LYS A 583 -36.97 -85.35 48.23
CA LYS A 583 -37.63 -84.51 47.21
C LYS A 583 -36.89 -83.19 46.99
N PHE A 584 -36.43 -82.53 48.07
CA PHE A 584 -35.58 -81.34 47.96
C PHE A 584 -34.27 -81.67 47.24
N ALA A 585 -33.59 -82.75 47.61
CA ALA A 585 -32.37 -83.24 46.96
C ALA A 585 -32.59 -83.62 45.49
N GLN A 586 -33.78 -84.10 45.09
CA GLN A 586 -34.15 -84.31 43.69
C GLN A 586 -34.41 -82.98 42.96
N VAL A 587 -35.04 -81.99 43.61
CA VAL A 587 -35.34 -80.66 43.04
C VAL A 587 -34.09 -79.80 42.85
N VAL A 588 -33.15 -79.76 43.81
CA VAL A 588 -31.80 -79.21 43.58
C VAL A 588 -30.85 -80.20 42.87
N GLY A 589 -31.37 -81.36 42.46
CA GLY A 589 -30.71 -82.32 41.58
C GLY A 589 -29.55 -83.11 42.19
N VAL A 590 -29.30 -83.05 43.49
CA VAL A 590 -28.29 -83.85 44.20
C VAL A 590 -28.55 -85.36 44.02
N PHE A 591 -29.82 -85.78 43.99
CA PHE A 591 -30.22 -87.16 43.67
C PHE A 591 -30.68 -87.30 42.21
N PRO A 592 -30.54 -88.48 41.57
CA PRO A 592 -31.32 -88.84 40.38
C PRO A 592 -32.76 -89.16 40.81
N GLY A 593 -33.74 -88.42 40.28
CA GLY A 593 -35.16 -88.80 40.36
C GLY A 593 -35.66 -89.34 39.03
N PRO A 594 -36.76 -90.12 39.00
CA PRO A 594 -37.44 -90.50 37.76
C PRO A 594 -37.85 -89.27 36.93
N ARG A 595 -38.14 -89.50 35.64
CA ARG A 595 -38.71 -88.44 34.78
C ARG A 595 -40.12 -88.09 35.27
N PHE A 596 -40.46 -86.81 35.19
CA PHE A 596 -41.84 -86.33 35.29
C PHE A 596 -42.57 -86.66 33.98
N ASP A 597 -43.06 -87.89 33.87
CA ASP A 597 -44.13 -88.30 32.96
C ASP A 597 -45.23 -88.90 33.84
N ASP A 598 -46.46 -88.40 33.74
CA ASP A 598 -47.55 -88.72 34.68
C ASP A 598 -48.11 -90.13 34.46
N ALA A 599 -47.70 -91.09 35.30
CA ALA A 599 -48.27 -92.43 35.39
C ALA A 599 -48.28 -92.94 36.85
N GLU A 600 -49.42 -93.48 37.29
CA GLU A 600 -49.56 -94.10 38.61
C GLU A 600 -48.87 -95.46 38.68
N GLY A 601 -48.16 -95.75 39.77
CA GLY A 601 -47.64 -97.08 40.08
C GLY A 601 -46.20 -97.37 39.62
N ALA A 602 -45.23 -97.02 40.46
CA ALA A 602 -43.87 -97.56 40.43
C ALA A 602 -43.49 -98.00 41.86
N ASP A 603 -42.83 -99.14 42.00
CA ASP A 603 -42.62 -99.79 43.30
C ASP A 603 -41.74 -98.99 44.27
N ALA A 604 -42.19 -98.87 45.52
CA ALA A 604 -41.51 -98.08 46.55
C ALA A 604 -40.17 -98.68 47.03
N GLY A 605 -39.86 -99.94 46.68
CA GLY A 605 -38.73 -100.69 47.24
C GLY A 605 -37.34 -100.26 46.75
N GLU A 606 -37.20 -99.70 45.55
CA GLU A 606 -35.88 -99.38 44.98
C GLU A 606 -35.23 -98.17 45.69
N ALA A 607 -36.03 -97.20 46.13
CA ALA A 607 -35.56 -96.01 46.84
C ALA A 607 -35.01 -96.32 48.25
N ASP A 608 -35.59 -97.29 48.95
CA ASP A 608 -35.14 -97.70 50.29
C ASP A 608 -33.80 -98.47 50.22
N VAL A 609 -33.53 -99.17 49.12
CA VAL A 609 -32.25 -99.90 48.89
C VAL A 609 -31.08 -98.93 48.66
N GLU A 610 -31.25 -97.85 47.88
CA GLU A 610 -30.22 -96.80 47.78
C GLU A 610 -30.03 -96.02 49.09
N LEU A 611 -31.07 -95.94 49.95
CA LEU A 611 -30.98 -95.26 51.25
C LEU A 611 -30.05 -96.01 52.22
N LEU A 612 -30.18 -97.34 52.31
CA LEU A 612 -29.27 -98.21 53.07
C LEU A 612 -27.83 -98.12 52.53
N GLY A 613 -27.68 -98.08 51.20
CA GLY A 613 -26.40 -97.84 50.52
C GLY A 613 -25.81 -96.44 50.70
N TRP A 614 -26.54 -95.48 51.28
CA TRP A 614 -25.97 -94.23 51.77
C TRP A 614 -25.46 -94.36 53.20
N GLU A 615 -26.23 -94.99 54.08
CA GLU A 615 -25.88 -95.20 55.50
C GLU A 615 -24.58 -96.01 55.67
N GLU A 616 -24.43 -97.13 54.95
CA GLU A 616 -23.17 -97.92 54.96
C GLU A 616 -21.96 -97.17 54.38
N SER A 617 -22.17 -96.15 53.54
CA SER A 617 -21.09 -95.52 52.75
C SER A 617 -20.27 -94.48 53.51
N ALA A 618 -20.80 -93.92 54.61
CA ALA A 618 -20.21 -92.84 55.41
C ALA A 618 -19.75 -91.56 54.64
N GLU A 619 -20.07 -91.42 53.35
CA GLU A 619 -19.76 -90.22 52.57
C GLU A 619 -20.64 -89.04 53.03
N THR A 620 -20.01 -87.94 53.47
CA THR A 620 -20.75 -86.73 53.86
C THR A 620 -21.55 -86.18 52.68
N LEU A 621 -22.73 -85.62 52.97
CA LEU A 621 -23.63 -85.09 51.94
C LEU A 621 -22.92 -84.05 51.04
N ALA A 622 -22.07 -83.20 51.63
CA ALA A 622 -21.26 -82.23 50.91
C ALA A 622 -20.26 -82.87 49.91
N PHE A 623 -19.69 -84.02 50.25
CA PHE A 623 -18.77 -84.75 49.37
C PHE A 623 -19.52 -85.37 48.18
N ARG A 624 -20.70 -85.99 48.41
CA ARG A 624 -21.56 -86.48 47.30
C ARG A 624 -22.07 -85.32 46.42
N VAL A 625 -22.40 -84.16 47.00
CA VAL A 625 -22.78 -82.94 46.25
C VAL A 625 -21.63 -82.48 45.35
N ASP A 626 -20.41 -82.32 45.86
CA ASP A 626 -19.26 -81.87 45.05
C ASP A 626 -18.89 -82.91 43.97
N LYS A 627 -18.96 -84.20 44.29
CA LYS A 627 -18.75 -85.34 43.36
C LYS A 627 -19.76 -85.32 42.21
N ALA A 628 -21.05 -85.20 42.51
CA ALA A 628 -22.13 -85.12 41.52
C ALA A 628 -22.10 -83.82 40.69
N TRP A 629 -21.77 -82.70 41.34
CA TRP A 629 -21.61 -81.39 40.68
C TRP A 629 -20.45 -81.41 39.68
N ARG A 630 -19.26 -81.89 40.09
CA ARG A 630 -18.11 -82.10 39.20
C ARG A 630 -18.45 -83.01 38.03
N GLN A 631 -19.11 -84.14 38.29
CA GLN A 631 -19.47 -85.11 37.24
C GLN A 631 -20.41 -84.49 36.19
N ARG A 632 -21.43 -83.73 36.61
CA ARG A 632 -22.39 -83.09 35.68
C ARG A 632 -21.82 -81.87 34.96
N CYS A 633 -21.00 -81.05 35.62
CA CYS A 633 -20.29 -79.96 34.97
C CYS A 633 -19.29 -80.50 33.94
N SER A 634 -18.46 -81.48 34.31
CA SER A 634 -17.38 -82.02 33.47
C SER A 634 -17.85 -82.84 32.26
N GLN A 635 -19.08 -83.37 32.26
CA GLN A 635 -19.63 -84.09 31.11
C GLN A 635 -20.43 -83.20 30.15
N ARG A 636 -21.01 -82.08 30.63
CA ARG A 636 -21.92 -81.24 29.82
C ARG A 636 -21.27 -79.98 29.25
N PHE A 637 -20.17 -79.52 29.85
CA PHE A 637 -19.46 -78.30 29.46
C PHE A 637 -17.94 -78.53 29.43
N ARG A 638 -17.30 -78.23 28.30
CA ARG A 638 -15.85 -78.47 28.12
C ARG A 638 -14.95 -77.53 28.95
N ASN A 639 -15.47 -76.36 29.29
CA ASN A 639 -14.85 -75.36 30.16
C ASN A 639 -15.93 -74.38 30.67
N ILE A 640 -15.54 -73.41 31.49
CA ILE A 640 -16.47 -72.41 32.07
C ILE A 640 -17.12 -71.53 30.98
N LEU A 641 -16.42 -71.22 29.89
CA LEU A 641 -16.97 -70.44 28.77
C LEU A 641 -18.08 -71.21 28.03
N ASP A 642 -17.93 -72.52 27.83
CA ASP A 642 -18.96 -73.40 27.26
C ASP A 642 -20.18 -73.53 28.18
N MET A 643 -19.99 -73.46 29.51
CA MET A 643 -21.10 -73.38 30.46
C MET A 643 -21.85 -72.05 30.39
N ILE A 644 -21.14 -70.93 30.29
CA ILE A 644 -21.74 -69.60 30.15
C ILE A 644 -22.46 -69.49 28.80
N ALA A 645 -21.84 -69.94 27.69
CA ALA A 645 -22.40 -69.86 26.34
C ALA A 645 -23.68 -70.69 26.12
N LYS A 646 -23.98 -71.65 27.01
CA LYS A 646 -25.20 -72.47 26.99
C LYS A 646 -26.23 -72.09 28.07
N LYS A 647 -25.94 -71.09 28.92
CA LYS A 647 -26.84 -70.58 29.96
C LYS A 647 -27.12 -69.07 29.88
N ALA A 648 -26.27 -68.29 29.23
CA ALA A 648 -26.49 -66.88 28.98
C ALA A 648 -27.38 -66.70 27.75
N ASP A 649 -28.40 -65.84 27.85
CA ASP A 649 -29.23 -65.47 26.70
C ASP A 649 -28.38 -64.90 25.57
N HIS A 650 -28.87 -65.05 24.34
CA HIS A 650 -28.14 -64.61 23.15
C HIS A 650 -27.84 -63.08 23.18
N SER A 651 -28.66 -62.30 23.88
CA SER A 651 -28.43 -60.89 24.21
C SER A 651 -27.22 -60.65 25.12
N VAL A 652 -27.03 -61.47 26.15
CA VAL A 652 -25.90 -61.39 27.09
C VAL A 652 -24.60 -61.77 26.40
N LEU A 653 -24.63 -62.81 25.55
CA LEU A 653 -23.49 -63.15 24.69
C LEU A 653 -23.16 -62.05 23.68
N ARG A 654 -24.18 -61.41 23.08
CA ARG A 654 -23.99 -60.25 22.18
C ARG A 654 -23.36 -59.07 22.92
N LEU A 655 -23.80 -58.78 24.14
CA LEU A 655 -23.22 -57.72 24.99
C LEU A 655 -21.77 -58.03 25.40
N LEU A 656 -21.45 -59.28 25.74
CA LEU A 656 -20.08 -59.71 26.04
C LEU A 656 -19.18 -59.61 24.81
N GLN A 657 -19.65 -59.98 23.62
CA GLN A 657 -18.90 -59.81 22.37
C GLN A 657 -18.69 -58.33 22.02
N ILE A 658 -19.71 -57.48 22.15
CA ILE A 658 -19.59 -56.03 21.93
C ILE A 658 -18.63 -55.40 22.95
N SER A 659 -18.69 -55.82 24.22
CA SER A 659 -17.77 -55.40 25.28
C SER A 659 -16.32 -55.79 24.95
N GLN A 660 -16.08 -57.04 24.58
CA GLN A 660 -14.75 -57.52 24.17
C GLN A 660 -14.23 -56.75 22.94
N GLN A 661 -15.05 -56.60 21.90
CA GLN A 661 -14.67 -55.88 20.68
C GLN A 661 -14.42 -54.38 20.93
N HIS A 662 -15.13 -53.77 21.89
CA HIS A 662 -14.85 -52.42 22.36
C HIS A 662 -13.51 -52.34 23.11
N ILE A 663 -13.22 -53.29 24.02
CA ILE A 663 -11.94 -53.36 24.75
C ILE A 663 -10.77 -53.56 23.77
N GLU A 664 -10.91 -54.43 22.78
CA GLU A 664 -9.93 -54.64 21.70
C GLU A 664 -9.72 -53.34 20.89
N SER A 665 -10.80 -52.62 20.55
CA SER A 665 -10.72 -51.31 19.88
C SER A 665 -10.03 -50.24 20.74
N GLN A 666 -10.26 -50.20 22.05
CA GLN A 666 -9.54 -49.29 22.96
C GLN A 666 -8.05 -49.68 23.06
N LEU A 667 -7.74 -50.98 23.11
CA LEU A 667 -6.36 -51.46 23.19
C LEU A 667 -5.56 -51.13 21.92
N GLU A 668 -6.15 -51.22 20.73
CA GLU A 668 -5.50 -50.77 19.50
C GLU A 668 -5.35 -49.24 19.43
N ARG A 669 -6.32 -48.45 19.94
CA ARG A 669 -6.14 -47.00 20.10
C ARG A 669 -4.94 -46.68 21.00
N VAL A 670 -4.86 -47.28 22.18
CA VAL A 670 -3.75 -47.08 23.12
C VAL A 670 -2.41 -47.57 22.56
N LYS A 671 -2.39 -48.65 21.76
CA LYS A 671 -1.18 -49.06 21.01
C LYS A 671 -0.78 -48.02 19.96
N HIS A 672 -1.72 -47.50 19.18
CA HIS A 672 -1.45 -46.48 18.16
C HIS A 672 -0.94 -45.17 18.80
N GLU A 673 -1.59 -44.69 19.86
CA GLU A 673 -1.11 -43.57 20.66
C GLU A 673 0.30 -43.81 21.21
N ARG A 674 0.61 -45.02 21.71
CA ARG A 674 1.97 -45.36 22.17
C ARG A 674 3.01 -45.30 21.05
N GLU A 675 2.68 -45.71 19.83
CA GLU A 675 3.61 -45.57 18.69
C GLU A 675 3.74 -44.10 18.22
N LEU A 676 2.67 -43.31 18.26
CA LEU A 676 2.76 -41.85 18.06
C LEU A 676 3.62 -41.16 19.14
N TRP A 677 3.50 -41.58 20.41
CA TRP A 677 4.36 -41.11 21.50
C TRP A 677 5.82 -41.52 21.32
N LYS A 678 6.10 -42.72 20.80
CA LYS A 678 7.47 -43.10 20.36
C LYS A 678 7.98 -42.18 19.27
N GLU A 679 7.21 -41.94 18.20
CA GLU A 679 7.60 -41.02 17.13
C GLU A 679 7.87 -39.59 17.67
N VAL A 680 7.07 -39.11 18.62
CA VAL A 680 7.30 -37.80 19.28
C VAL A 680 8.57 -37.81 20.14
N VAL A 681 8.86 -38.91 20.83
CA VAL A 681 10.10 -39.08 21.61
C VAL A 681 11.33 -39.20 20.70
N GLU A 682 11.27 -39.96 19.60
CA GLU A 682 12.33 -40.02 18.59
C GLU A 682 12.55 -38.67 17.93
N ARG A 683 11.50 -37.94 17.51
CA ARG A 683 11.65 -36.59 16.94
C ARG A 683 12.25 -35.60 17.95
N ARG A 684 11.93 -35.71 19.25
CA ARG A 684 12.62 -34.95 20.31
C ARG A 684 14.08 -35.36 20.50
N GLN A 685 14.39 -36.65 20.38
CA GLN A 685 15.77 -37.16 20.48
C GLN A 685 16.61 -36.81 19.24
N GLN A 686 15.96 -36.62 18.08
CA GLN A 686 16.58 -36.19 16.82
C GLN A 686 16.71 -34.67 16.70
N GLN A 687 15.92 -33.85 17.40
CA GLN A 687 16.05 -32.38 17.34
C GLN A 687 17.47 -31.86 17.64
N PRO A 688 18.20 -32.33 18.67
CA PRO A 688 19.60 -31.99 18.89
C PRO A 688 20.52 -32.41 17.73
N LEU A 689 20.25 -33.57 17.11
CA LEU A 689 21.03 -34.09 15.99
C LEU A 689 20.78 -33.31 14.69
N GLN A 690 19.55 -32.90 14.42
CA GLN A 690 19.21 -32.07 13.26
C GLN A 690 19.78 -30.64 13.40
N LEU A 691 19.81 -30.06 14.61
CA LEU A 691 20.57 -28.81 14.82
C LEU A 691 22.08 -29.01 14.59
N ALA A 692 22.66 -30.10 15.11
CA ALA A 692 24.09 -30.38 14.95
C ALA A 692 24.50 -30.61 13.48
N LEU A 693 23.66 -31.27 12.69
CA LEU A 693 23.85 -31.47 11.25
C LEU A 693 23.60 -30.18 10.46
N SER A 694 22.56 -29.41 10.81
CA SER A 694 22.25 -28.12 10.16
C SER A 694 23.38 -27.09 10.29
N MET A 695 24.22 -27.18 11.33
CA MET A 695 25.39 -26.31 11.52
C MET A 695 26.68 -26.86 10.87
N LYS A 696 26.64 -27.98 10.12
CA LYS A 696 27.88 -28.63 9.65
C LYS A 696 27.78 -29.47 8.36
N GLU A 697 27.43 -28.86 7.23
CA GLU A 697 28.12 -29.19 5.94
C GLU A 697 27.91 -28.11 4.84
N PRO A 698 28.82 -27.97 3.84
CA PRO A 698 28.77 -26.91 2.83
C PRO A 698 28.05 -27.29 1.51
N LEU A 699 27.64 -26.25 0.78
CA LEU A 699 27.23 -26.27 -0.63
C LEU A 699 28.45 -26.20 -1.59
N PRO A 700 28.33 -26.50 -2.91
CA PRO A 700 27.38 -27.36 -3.64
C PRO A 700 28.20 -28.44 -4.45
N PRO A 701 27.85 -28.97 -5.67
CA PRO A 701 27.30 -28.35 -6.90
C PRO A 701 26.05 -29.07 -7.47
N ALA A 702 25.65 -28.76 -8.72
CA ALA A 702 24.37 -29.16 -9.33
C ALA A 702 24.49 -30.19 -10.47
N SER A 703 23.41 -30.96 -10.70
CA SER A 703 23.13 -31.62 -11.98
C SER A 703 21.63 -31.96 -12.15
N LEU A 704 21.16 -31.90 -13.41
CA LEU A 704 19.83 -32.29 -13.92
C LEU A 704 19.94 -33.67 -14.64
N PRO A 705 18.93 -34.18 -15.39
CA PRO A 705 17.53 -34.46 -15.05
C PRO A 705 17.05 -35.88 -15.49
N GLU A 706 15.91 -36.38 -15.00
CA GLU A 706 15.06 -37.44 -15.63
C GLU A 706 13.72 -37.56 -14.87
N GLY A 707 12.62 -38.16 -15.39
CA GLY A 707 12.37 -38.64 -16.74
C GLY A 707 11.27 -39.72 -16.87
N SER A 708 9.97 -39.36 -16.89
CA SER A 708 8.79 -40.26 -17.14
C SER A 708 8.54 -41.35 -16.06
N GLN A 709 7.42 -42.08 -15.93
CA GLN A 709 6.34 -42.48 -16.87
C GLN A 709 4.92 -42.48 -16.24
N THR A 710 3.91 -42.82 -17.05
CA THR A 710 2.48 -42.94 -16.71
C THR A 710 2.05 -44.38 -16.37
N ALA A 711 1.00 -44.54 -15.54
CA ALA A 711 0.22 -45.77 -15.48
C ALA A 711 -1.26 -45.49 -15.16
N ARG A 712 -2.17 -46.00 -16.00
CA ARG A 712 -3.62 -46.14 -15.70
C ARG A 712 -3.89 -47.54 -15.14
N GLY A 713 -4.82 -47.68 -14.20
CA GLY A 713 -5.35 -48.98 -13.79
C GLY A 713 -6.54 -48.84 -12.82
N PRO A 714 -7.77 -49.26 -13.19
CA PRO A 714 -8.95 -49.17 -12.34
C PRO A 714 -9.28 -50.50 -11.66
N PHE A 715 -10.13 -50.48 -10.62
CA PHE A 715 -11.16 -51.52 -10.42
C PHE A 715 -12.35 -51.00 -9.59
N ARG A 716 -13.49 -51.68 -9.71
CA ARG A 716 -14.70 -51.46 -8.90
C ARG A 716 -14.58 -52.08 -7.50
N GLY A 717 -15.31 -51.50 -6.56
CA GLY A 717 -15.66 -52.05 -5.25
C GLY A 717 -16.91 -51.34 -4.74
#